data_AF-A0A922IMK1-F1
#
_entry.id   AF-A0A922IMK1-F1
#
_cell.length_a   1.000
_cell.length_b   1.000
_cell.length_c   1.000
_cell.angle_alpha   90.00
_cell.angle_beta   90.00
_cell.angle_gamma   90.00
#
_symmetry.space_group_name_H-M   'P 1'
#
loop_
_entity.id
_entity.type
_entity.pdbx_description
1 polymer ?
#
loop_
_entity_poly.entity_id
_entity_poly.type
_entity_poly.pdbx_seq_one_letter_code
_entity_poly.pdbx_strand_id
1 'polypeptide(L)'
;MSEVRRRKPETLKDSNSSAQQCLKYAHSKHSEVPISDKCTDRPYSLLWLFPVTAVFLACFIICDDNSDCWPCSDSSCSSFKVISARSHLIKVTNFGPRTAGSLANEVAAAGYLRNELRLIASVSNKTGLVVSLDEHKSGYSSFRAFSHVSSYNNVRNFALRFHDLRAEGGNHSKLAFLINCHYDTAPGSPGASDAFVNCAVMLEVCRILATGSFILFNDLIFLFNGAEESLLLSSHAFITQHKWATDVVAFMNLEGAGAAKRLMLFQTGPGPSSDVLLETYASAFKQPFASVLGEDVFQFGLVPSDTDYRIFRDYGLVPGLDLAYIQDGYVYHTPYDTESRISDRCLQLSGYNILSFVQLIAKDERIQRFTKLTPINHTSETLTRVSGSGSPSDINSVPPLVTRSATLRHVYFDLYGAFVIIVPWGVWKTVNHLLCLFLCFLIFRARRLVYVRWYGFVAALLVQVVTTLLGFAFSVVLGLMYHHYGCRMVWYSNHYNIVGMFILPVVWWFVWSQAYLLKIPEGSVFKFLGISNYFSRIWQHNTLDYFYSLETDFFDSSVFLIALPSFLLSLINAPSSYVYTFWVAFGLIFKMSDIRNASPIKLKFCQTVRFVSFLAVTSMHTYNLNLFLNFMIPIMGRSGHAIKPDLFLSCCIFIIMLPVMLPSLGRLQCTSRTGSKYFFLMLLNACLSYAILIHASNYGFPYSIQPSPNFSNPLVSPRYQRLVVFHTNRFLRHIPDSPEITERESHILIVPIDANGYL
;
A
#
# COMPACT_ATOMS: atom_id res chain seq x y z
N MET A 1 -78.34 -27.73 -2.11
CA MET A 1 -78.51 -26.35 -1.63
C MET A 1 -77.32 -25.55 -2.16
N SER A 2 -77.36 -25.04 -3.40
CA SER A 2 -77.90 -23.72 -3.80
C SER A 2 -77.21 -22.59 -3.01
N GLU A 3 -76.46 -21.65 -3.58
CA GLU A 3 -76.60 -20.99 -4.88
C GLU A 3 -75.26 -20.60 -5.51
N VAL A 4 -75.26 -20.73 -6.83
CA VAL A 4 -74.34 -20.16 -7.81
C VAL A 4 -74.93 -18.83 -8.28
N ARG A 5 -74.13 -17.77 -8.44
CA ARG A 5 -74.41 -16.73 -9.45
C ARG A 5 -73.14 -16.36 -10.24
N ARG A 6 -73.15 -16.81 -11.49
CA ARG A 6 -72.29 -16.39 -12.61
C ARG A 6 -73.09 -15.44 -13.52
N ARG A 7 -72.32 -14.74 -14.38
CA ARG A 7 -72.64 -14.09 -15.68
C ARG A 7 -72.89 -12.58 -15.60
N LYS A 8 -72.42 -11.74 -16.55
CA LYS A 8 -71.69 -11.89 -17.83
C LYS A 8 -71.13 -10.49 -18.25
N PRO A 9 -70.29 -10.40 -19.30
CA PRO A 9 -69.70 -9.16 -19.81
C PRO A 9 -70.56 -8.52 -20.91
N GLU A 10 -70.46 -7.20 -21.08
CA GLU A 10 -70.99 -6.47 -22.23
C GLU A 10 -69.88 -5.85 -23.08
N THR A 11 -70.15 -5.86 -24.38
CA THR A 11 -69.28 -5.61 -25.53
C THR A 11 -69.40 -4.18 -26.08
N LEU A 12 -68.26 -3.65 -26.54
CA LEU A 12 -68.00 -2.81 -27.73
C LEU A 12 -69.06 -1.79 -28.23
N LYS A 13 -68.62 -0.54 -28.41
CA LYS A 13 -68.77 0.20 -29.69
C LYS A 13 -67.79 1.37 -29.82
N ASP A 14 -67.26 1.47 -31.04
CA ASP A 14 -66.33 2.48 -31.57
C ASP A 14 -66.91 3.90 -31.64
N SER A 15 -66.04 4.91 -31.58
CA SER A 15 -65.95 5.94 -32.64
C SER A 15 -64.74 6.86 -32.44
N ASN A 16 -63.88 6.89 -33.46
CA ASN A 16 -62.88 7.93 -33.71
C ASN A 16 -63.56 9.27 -34.05
N SER A 17 -62.95 10.40 -33.66
CA SER A 17 -62.46 11.46 -34.58
C SER A 17 -62.32 12.86 -33.93
N SER A 18 -61.31 13.60 -34.42
CA SER A 18 -61.08 15.06 -34.38
C SER A 18 -60.91 15.73 -32.99
N ALA A 19 -59.74 16.23 -32.61
CA ALA A 19 -58.99 17.38 -33.14
C ALA A 19 -59.68 18.76 -32.96
N GLN A 20 -58.95 19.62 -32.22
CA GLN A 20 -58.95 21.10 -32.24
C GLN A 20 -59.96 21.93 -31.41
N GLN A 21 -59.34 22.66 -30.46
CA GLN A 21 -59.43 24.12 -30.24
C GLN A 21 -60.36 24.74 -29.17
N CYS A 22 -59.71 25.63 -28.40
CA CYS A 22 -60.16 26.92 -27.85
C CYS A 22 -60.72 27.02 -26.41
N LEU A 23 -59.80 27.32 -25.48
CA LEU A 23 -59.64 28.58 -24.73
C LEU A 23 -60.86 29.29 -24.09
N LYS A 24 -60.63 29.63 -22.80
CA LYS A 24 -61.23 30.65 -21.91
C LYS A 24 -62.40 30.21 -21.04
N TYR A 25 -62.19 30.17 -19.72
CA TYR A 25 -62.61 31.24 -18.80
C TYR A 25 -62.04 31.03 -17.39
N ALA A 26 -61.60 32.12 -16.76
CA ALA A 26 -61.12 32.17 -15.39
C ALA A 26 -62.26 32.53 -14.42
N HIS A 27 -62.35 31.86 -13.27
CA HIS A 27 -62.51 32.50 -11.96
C HIS A 27 -62.48 31.48 -10.79
N SER A 28 -61.54 31.71 -9.88
CA SER A 28 -61.69 31.64 -8.41
C SER A 28 -62.54 30.51 -7.81
N LYS A 29 -61.86 29.54 -7.19
CA LYS A 29 -62.12 29.16 -5.79
C LYS A 29 -60.90 28.41 -5.22
N HIS A 30 -60.43 28.90 -4.07
CA HIS A 30 -59.53 28.16 -3.19
C HIS A 30 -60.13 26.79 -2.88
N SER A 31 -59.50 25.75 -3.42
CA SER A 31 -59.67 24.38 -2.96
C SER A 31 -58.28 23.87 -2.62
N GLU A 32 -58.07 23.59 -1.34
CA GLU A 32 -56.97 22.74 -0.88
C GLU A 32 -57.06 21.42 -1.63
N VAL A 33 -56.26 21.28 -2.69
CA VAL A 33 -56.04 19.98 -3.33
C VAL A 33 -55.04 19.25 -2.44
N PRO A 34 -55.35 18.03 -1.94
CA PRO A 34 -54.33 17.20 -1.33
C PRO A 34 -53.32 16.88 -2.44
N ILE A 35 -52.12 17.45 -2.34
CA ILE A 35 -50.99 17.09 -3.20
C ILE A 35 -50.55 15.70 -2.76
N SER A 36 -51.31 14.67 -3.13
CA SER A 36 -50.88 13.28 -3.08
C SER A 36 -50.49 12.82 -4.49
N ASP A 37 -49.36 12.12 -4.54
CA ASP A 37 -49.00 11.09 -5.53
C ASP A 37 -48.54 11.46 -6.95
N LYS A 38 -48.42 12.73 -7.34
CA LYS A 38 -47.88 13.07 -8.69
C LYS A 38 -46.39 13.45 -8.77
N CYS A 39 -45.64 13.37 -7.67
CA CYS A 39 -44.20 13.72 -7.65
C CYS A 39 -43.28 12.53 -7.33
N THR A 40 -43.75 11.30 -7.55
CA THR A 40 -43.11 10.06 -7.05
C THR A 40 -42.63 9.09 -8.12
N ASP A 41 -42.40 9.52 -9.36
CA ASP A 41 -41.64 8.70 -10.31
C ASP A 41 -40.16 8.80 -9.96
N ARG A 42 -39.68 7.76 -9.24
CA ARG A 42 -38.31 7.68 -8.72
C ARG A 42 -37.35 7.43 -9.88
N PRO A 43 -36.33 8.27 -10.10
CA PRO A 43 -35.60 8.29 -11.38
C PRO A 43 -34.58 7.15 -11.57
N TYR A 44 -34.10 6.51 -10.49
CA TYR A 44 -32.99 5.56 -10.58
C TYR A 44 -33.42 4.11 -10.31
N SER A 45 -33.32 3.28 -11.35
CA SER A 45 -33.25 1.83 -11.24
C SER A 45 -31.88 1.41 -10.66
N LEU A 46 -31.80 0.26 -9.99
CA LEU A 46 -30.53 -0.31 -9.49
C LEU A 46 -29.52 -0.66 -10.62
N LEU A 47 -29.93 -0.55 -11.89
CA LEU A 47 -29.10 -0.86 -13.06
C LEU A 47 -27.76 -0.10 -13.10
N TRP A 48 -27.64 1.06 -12.45
CA TRP A 48 -26.38 1.83 -12.42
C TRP A 48 -25.26 1.14 -11.62
N LEU A 49 -25.59 0.21 -10.72
CA LEU A 49 -24.62 -0.52 -9.89
C LEU A 49 -23.88 -1.60 -10.68
N PHE A 50 -24.55 -2.27 -11.62
CA PHE A 50 -23.94 -3.34 -12.42
C PHE A 50 -22.66 -2.93 -13.16
N PRO A 51 -22.63 -1.83 -13.94
CA PRO A 51 -21.41 -1.41 -14.62
C PRO A 51 -20.33 -0.97 -13.64
N VAL A 52 -20.70 -0.35 -12.50
CA VAL A 52 -19.74 0.08 -11.46
C VAL A 52 -19.06 -1.12 -10.82
N THR A 53 -19.85 -2.14 -10.42
CA THR A 53 -19.32 -3.37 -9.82
C THR A 53 -18.53 -4.19 -10.84
N ALA A 54 -19.00 -4.29 -12.09
CA ALA A 54 -18.29 -5.00 -13.15
C ALA A 54 -16.93 -4.35 -13.45
N VAL A 55 -16.86 -3.01 -13.52
CA VAL A 55 -15.59 -2.29 -13.69
C VAL A 55 -14.65 -2.51 -12.52
N PHE A 56 -15.14 -2.41 -11.28
CA PHE A 56 -14.31 -2.66 -10.10
C PHE A 56 -13.75 -4.08 -10.07
N LEU A 57 -14.59 -5.09 -10.34
CA LEU A 57 -14.17 -6.50 -10.39
C LEU A 57 -13.21 -6.76 -11.56
N ALA A 58 -13.48 -6.22 -12.74
CA ALA A 58 -12.58 -6.35 -13.89
C ALA A 58 -11.22 -5.72 -13.59
N CYS A 59 -11.19 -4.50 -13.04
CA CYS A 59 -9.95 -3.84 -12.64
C CYS A 59 -9.22 -4.62 -11.54
N PHE A 60 -9.92 -5.18 -10.55
CA PHE A 60 -9.31 -5.99 -9.51
C PHE A 60 -8.65 -7.25 -10.05
N ILE A 61 -9.34 -7.97 -10.96
CA ILE A 61 -8.82 -9.17 -11.62
C ILE A 61 -7.66 -8.83 -12.57
N ILE A 62 -7.77 -7.78 -13.37
CA ILE A 62 -6.72 -7.35 -14.31
C ILE A 62 -5.48 -6.86 -13.57
N CYS A 63 -5.65 -6.15 -12.44
CA CYS A 63 -4.53 -5.67 -11.63
C CYS A 63 -3.88 -6.78 -10.79
N ASP A 64 -4.43 -7.99 -10.78
CA ASP A 64 -3.81 -9.20 -10.20
C ASP A 64 -2.95 -9.91 -11.25
N ASP A 65 -2.30 -9.13 -12.12
CA ASP A 65 -1.53 -9.65 -13.24
C ASP A 65 -0.35 -10.50 -12.73
N ASN A 66 -0.41 -11.80 -13.01
CA ASN A 66 0.64 -12.78 -12.75
C ASN A 66 1.76 -12.73 -13.79
N SER A 67 1.73 -11.77 -14.73
CA SER A 67 2.77 -11.65 -15.74
C SER A 67 4.15 -11.39 -15.11
N ASP A 68 5.13 -12.09 -15.67
CA ASP A 68 6.55 -11.88 -15.38
C ASP A 68 7.03 -10.54 -15.99
N CYS A 69 8.16 -10.00 -15.54
CA CYS A 69 8.71 -8.72 -16.04
C CYS A 69 8.74 -8.68 -17.57
N TRP A 70 8.55 -7.53 -18.24
CA TRP A 70 8.64 -7.51 -19.73
C TRP A 70 10.07 -7.69 -20.24
N PRO A 71 10.28 -8.33 -21.41
CA PRO A 71 11.62 -8.66 -21.85
C PRO A 71 12.29 -7.38 -22.28
N CYS A 72 13.51 -7.14 -21.80
CA CYS A 72 14.28 -6.04 -22.36
C CYS A 72 14.83 -6.44 -23.73
N SER A 73 14.22 -5.94 -24.80
CA SER A 73 14.61 -6.20 -26.20
C SER A 73 15.70 -5.26 -26.72
N ASP A 74 16.09 -4.27 -25.93
CA ASP A 74 17.12 -3.30 -26.31
C ASP A 74 18.52 -3.93 -26.24
N SER A 75 19.37 -3.64 -27.24
CA SER A 75 20.76 -4.13 -27.28
C SER A 75 21.56 -3.65 -26.07
N SER A 76 21.20 -2.50 -25.48
CA SER A 76 21.82 -1.98 -24.25
C SER A 76 21.65 -2.92 -23.04
N CYS A 77 20.59 -3.72 -23.01
CA CYS A 77 20.35 -4.69 -21.94
C CYS A 77 21.30 -5.88 -21.96
N SER A 78 22.00 -6.13 -23.07
CA SER A 78 23.02 -7.18 -23.16
C SER A 78 24.30 -6.89 -22.35
N SER A 79 24.47 -5.66 -21.88
CA SER A 79 25.63 -5.25 -21.07
C SER A 79 25.72 -5.97 -19.73
N PHE A 80 24.56 -6.19 -19.07
CA PHE A 80 24.45 -6.98 -17.86
C PHE A 80 24.25 -8.46 -18.20
N LYS A 81 25.04 -9.37 -17.62
CA LYS A 81 24.94 -10.81 -17.88
C LYS A 81 24.16 -11.53 -16.78
N VAL A 82 22.88 -11.84 -17.03
CA VAL A 82 22.04 -12.61 -16.09
C VAL A 82 22.70 -13.93 -15.64
N ILE A 83 23.40 -14.63 -16.53
CA ILE A 83 24.08 -15.90 -16.22
C ILE A 83 25.14 -15.71 -15.12
N SER A 84 25.83 -14.58 -15.11
CA SER A 84 26.86 -14.24 -14.11
C SER A 84 26.23 -14.03 -12.73
N ALA A 85 25.23 -13.15 -12.66
CA ALA A 85 24.48 -12.89 -11.42
C ALA A 85 23.80 -14.16 -10.89
N ARG A 86 23.17 -14.96 -11.77
CA ARG A 86 22.56 -16.24 -11.41
C ARG A 86 23.58 -17.22 -10.81
N SER A 87 24.80 -17.27 -11.34
CA SER A 87 25.88 -18.11 -10.82
C SER A 87 26.27 -17.71 -9.40
N HIS A 88 26.46 -16.41 -9.14
CA HIS A 88 26.72 -15.90 -7.79
C HIS A 88 25.60 -16.28 -6.81
N LEU A 89 24.35 -16.07 -7.24
CA LEU A 89 23.16 -16.35 -6.45
C LEU A 89 23.08 -17.84 -6.07
N ILE A 90 23.12 -18.74 -7.06
CA ILE A 90 23.11 -20.20 -6.84
C ILE A 90 24.25 -20.62 -5.91
N LYS A 91 25.46 -20.07 -6.10
CA LYS A 91 26.62 -20.49 -5.32
C LYS A 91 26.44 -20.19 -3.84
N VAL A 92 25.95 -18.99 -3.50
CA VAL A 92 25.84 -18.56 -2.11
C VAL A 92 24.60 -19.12 -1.43
N THR A 93 23.47 -19.26 -2.13
CA THR A 93 22.27 -19.91 -1.56
C THR A 93 22.54 -21.37 -1.21
N ASN A 94 23.40 -22.06 -1.97
CA ASN A 94 23.82 -23.44 -1.70
C ASN A 94 24.69 -23.62 -0.45
N PHE A 95 25.20 -22.55 0.17
CA PHE A 95 25.84 -22.66 1.49
C PHE A 95 24.81 -22.92 2.61
N GLY A 96 23.51 -22.77 2.32
CA GLY A 96 22.43 -22.81 3.29
C GLY A 96 22.19 -21.46 3.96
N PRO A 97 21.41 -21.42 5.06
CA PRO A 97 21.16 -20.20 5.82
C PRO A 97 22.45 -19.57 6.33
N ARG A 98 22.63 -18.26 6.05
CA ARG A 98 23.80 -17.45 6.42
C ARG A 98 23.42 -16.47 7.54
N THR A 99 22.76 -16.98 8.57
CA THR A 99 22.50 -16.19 9.78
C THR A 99 23.81 -15.72 10.39
N ALA A 100 23.84 -14.47 10.88
CA ALA A 100 25.04 -13.89 11.48
C ALA A 100 25.63 -14.81 12.57
N GLY A 101 26.96 -14.98 12.58
CA GLY A 101 27.65 -15.90 13.49
C GLY A 101 27.70 -17.37 13.04
N SER A 102 26.96 -17.77 12.00
CA SER A 102 27.07 -19.12 11.43
C SER A 102 28.35 -19.32 10.60
N LEU A 103 28.82 -20.56 10.45
CA LEU A 103 29.94 -20.87 9.55
C LEU A 103 29.63 -20.52 8.08
N ALA A 104 28.37 -20.68 7.67
CA ALA A 104 27.92 -20.32 6.33
C ALA A 104 28.11 -18.81 6.07
N ASN A 105 27.79 -17.95 7.05
CA ASN A 105 27.98 -16.51 6.94
C ASN A 105 29.45 -16.09 7.10
N GLU A 106 30.05 -16.49 8.22
CA GLU A 106 31.34 -15.94 8.69
C GLU A 106 32.55 -16.50 7.95
N VAL A 107 32.42 -17.68 7.34
CA VAL A 107 33.52 -18.38 6.66
C VAL A 107 33.21 -18.57 5.18
N ALA A 108 32.11 -19.24 4.82
CA ALA A 108 31.82 -19.59 3.44
C ALA A 108 31.45 -18.37 2.58
N ALA A 109 30.41 -17.63 2.95
CA ALA A 109 29.97 -16.43 2.24
C ALA A 109 31.04 -15.33 2.30
N ALA A 110 31.62 -15.08 3.49
CA ALA A 110 32.73 -14.15 3.65
C ALA A 110 33.96 -14.51 2.79
N GLY A 111 34.32 -15.80 2.73
CA GLY A 111 35.38 -16.31 1.85
C GLY A 111 35.10 -16.09 0.38
N TYR A 112 33.86 -16.37 -0.03
CA TYR A 112 33.38 -16.18 -1.39
C TYR A 112 33.44 -14.71 -1.82
N LEU A 113 32.78 -13.82 -1.07
CA LEU A 113 32.76 -12.38 -1.35
C LEU A 113 34.17 -11.79 -1.40
N ARG A 114 35.04 -12.12 -0.44
CA ARG A 114 36.43 -11.66 -0.43
C ARG A 114 37.17 -12.04 -1.72
N ASN A 115 36.98 -13.26 -2.21
CA ASN A 115 37.66 -13.74 -3.41
C ASN A 115 37.10 -13.08 -4.68
N GLU A 116 35.78 -13.02 -4.82
CA GLU A 116 35.13 -12.37 -5.97
C GLU A 116 35.47 -10.87 -6.04
N LEU A 117 35.43 -10.15 -4.91
CA LEU A 117 35.77 -8.73 -4.88
C LEU A 117 37.24 -8.47 -5.20
N ARG A 118 38.17 -9.35 -4.78
CA ARG A 118 39.58 -9.27 -5.19
C ARG A 118 39.77 -9.50 -6.67
N LEU A 119 39.05 -10.48 -7.24
CA LEU A 119 39.08 -10.73 -8.68
C LEU A 119 38.59 -9.50 -9.45
N ILE A 120 37.47 -8.91 -9.03
CA ILE A 120 36.94 -7.68 -9.62
C ILE A 120 37.95 -6.53 -9.51
N ALA A 121 38.55 -6.31 -8.34
CA ALA A 121 39.56 -5.27 -8.16
C ALA A 121 40.77 -5.48 -9.09
N SER A 122 41.19 -6.74 -9.30
CA SER A 122 42.33 -7.05 -10.19
C SER A 122 42.09 -6.70 -11.66
N VAL A 123 40.82 -6.62 -12.10
CA VAL A 123 40.46 -6.23 -13.48
C VAL A 123 40.85 -4.76 -13.75
N SER A 124 40.81 -3.89 -12.74
CA SER A 124 41.02 -2.46 -12.92
C SER A 124 42.50 -2.04 -13.02
N ASN A 125 43.44 -2.96 -12.72
CA ASN A 125 44.88 -2.70 -12.72
C ASN A 125 45.42 -2.16 -14.06
N LYS A 126 44.67 -2.29 -15.16
CA LYS A 126 45.07 -1.85 -16.50
C LYS A 126 44.25 -0.65 -17.02
N THR A 127 43.35 -0.08 -16.23
CA THR A 127 42.26 0.77 -16.75
C THR A 127 42.26 2.20 -16.24
N GLY A 128 43.23 2.60 -15.39
CA GLY A 128 43.30 3.93 -14.76
C GLY A 128 42.26 4.16 -13.65
N LEU A 129 41.45 3.12 -13.37
CA LEU A 129 40.43 3.09 -12.34
C LEU A 129 41.00 2.38 -11.10
N VAL A 130 41.01 3.07 -9.97
CA VAL A 130 41.47 2.53 -8.68
C VAL A 130 40.28 1.86 -7.99
N VAL A 131 40.38 0.55 -7.81
CA VAL A 131 39.38 -0.25 -7.10
C VAL A 131 39.97 -0.76 -5.80
N SER A 132 39.50 -0.21 -4.68
CA SER A 132 39.99 -0.53 -3.34
C SER A 132 38.98 -1.41 -2.61
N LEU A 133 39.44 -2.56 -2.13
CA LEU A 133 38.67 -3.45 -1.27
C LEU A 133 39.05 -3.22 0.20
N ASP A 134 38.06 -3.01 1.05
CA ASP A 134 38.22 -2.98 2.51
C ASP A 134 37.28 -4.03 3.15
N GLU A 135 37.85 -4.92 3.97
CA GLU A 135 37.07 -5.83 4.82
C GLU A 135 37.00 -5.22 6.21
N HIS A 136 35.89 -4.55 6.49
CA HIS A 136 35.68 -3.84 7.74
C HIS A 136 35.12 -4.79 8.80
N LYS A 137 35.83 -4.89 9.92
CA LYS A 137 35.34 -5.51 11.16
C LYS A 137 35.07 -4.43 12.20
N SER A 138 33.86 -4.43 12.75
CA SER A 138 33.44 -3.40 13.69
C SER A 138 34.11 -3.53 15.06
N GLY A 139 34.34 -2.38 15.70
CA GLY A 139 34.53 -2.32 17.14
C GLY A 139 33.19 -2.35 17.88
N TYR A 140 33.26 -2.40 19.22
CA TYR A 140 32.08 -2.37 20.07
C TYR A 140 31.24 -1.12 19.82
N SER A 141 29.93 -1.30 19.67
CA SER A 141 28.95 -0.22 19.63
C SER A 141 27.57 -0.74 20.03
N SER A 142 26.65 0.19 20.27
CA SER A 142 25.26 -0.12 20.54
C SER A 142 24.34 0.98 20.05
N PHE A 143 23.12 0.62 19.68
CA PHE A 143 22.09 1.58 19.30
C PHE A 143 20.71 1.01 19.60
N ARG A 144 19.70 1.88 19.60
CA ARG A 144 18.32 1.45 19.78
C ARG A 144 17.74 0.95 18.46
N ALA A 145 17.33 -0.32 18.44
CA ALA A 145 16.57 -0.95 17.37
C ALA A 145 15.17 -1.27 17.91
N PHE A 146 14.15 -0.56 17.41
CA PHE A 146 12.77 -0.65 17.92
C PHE A 146 12.68 -0.42 19.46
N SER A 147 12.14 -1.39 20.20
CA SER A 147 12.00 -1.39 21.66
C SER A 147 13.26 -1.83 22.41
N HIS A 148 14.31 -2.30 21.73
CA HIS A 148 15.49 -2.90 22.36
C HIS A 148 16.76 -2.10 22.06
N VAL A 149 17.77 -2.25 22.92
CA VAL A 149 19.13 -1.79 22.65
C VAL A 149 19.92 -2.98 22.13
N SER A 150 20.39 -2.87 20.89
CA SER A 150 21.27 -3.86 20.27
C SER A 150 22.71 -3.43 20.49
N SER A 151 23.52 -4.32 21.07
CA SER A 151 24.96 -4.13 21.21
C SER A 151 25.69 -5.19 20.41
N TYR A 152 26.79 -4.82 19.77
CA TYR A 152 27.54 -5.71 18.91
C TYR A 152 29.04 -5.42 18.96
N ASN A 153 29.83 -6.38 18.52
CA ASN A 153 31.26 -6.26 18.32
C ASN A 153 31.69 -7.24 17.22
N ASN A 154 32.70 -6.90 16.43
CA ASN A 154 33.28 -7.77 15.41
C ASN A 154 32.29 -8.26 14.35
N VAL A 155 31.28 -7.44 14.01
CA VAL A 155 30.45 -7.69 12.82
C VAL A 155 31.19 -7.26 11.55
N ARG A 156 30.93 -7.92 10.42
CA ARG A 156 31.74 -7.80 9.20
C ARG A 156 30.97 -7.13 8.08
N ASN A 157 31.67 -6.26 7.36
CA ASN A 157 31.28 -5.70 6.07
C ASN A 157 32.37 -5.90 5.02
N PHE A 158 31.99 -5.95 3.75
CA PHE A 158 32.92 -5.80 2.63
C PHE A 158 32.54 -4.57 1.82
N ALA A 159 33.49 -3.65 1.65
CA ALA A 159 33.31 -2.43 0.88
C ALA A 159 34.27 -2.41 -0.32
N LEU A 160 33.73 -2.17 -1.51
CA LEU A 160 34.49 -1.99 -2.74
C LEU A 160 34.32 -0.55 -3.24
N ARG A 161 35.39 0.25 -3.16
CA ARG A 161 35.40 1.65 -3.61
C ARG A 161 36.01 1.76 -5.00
N PHE A 162 35.28 2.40 -5.91
CA PHE A 162 35.74 2.77 -7.24
C PHE A 162 36.07 4.26 -7.26
N HIS A 163 37.30 4.57 -7.63
CA HIS A 163 37.80 5.93 -7.77
C HIS A 163 38.54 6.06 -9.10
N ASP A 164 38.16 7.04 -9.93
CA ASP A 164 38.65 7.14 -11.30
C ASP A 164 39.64 8.29 -11.47
N LEU A 165 40.92 7.96 -11.68
CA LEU A 165 42.00 8.92 -11.90
C LEU A 165 41.91 9.60 -13.27
N ARG A 166 41.14 9.02 -14.20
CA ARG A 166 40.98 9.54 -15.57
C ARG A 166 39.97 10.68 -15.64
N ALA A 167 39.09 10.77 -14.65
CA ALA A 167 38.13 11.86 -14.56
C ALA A 167 38.84 13.18 -14.25
N GLU A 168 38.25 14.29 -14.67
CA GLU A 168 38.75 15.61 -14.29
C GLU A 168 38.78 15.75 -12.75
N GLY A 169 39.87 16.30 -12.22
CA GLY A 169 40.11 16.35 -10.78
C GLY A 169 40.30 14.99 -10.11
N GLY A 170 40.54 13.91 -10.86
CA GLY A 170 40.70 12.53 -10.36
C GLY A 170 41.84 12.34 -9.36
N ASN A 171 42.78 13.28 -9.24
CA ASN A 171 43.83 13.24 -8.21
C ASN A 171 43.37 13.72 -6.83
N HIS A 172 42.13 14.20 -6.68
CA HIS A 172 41.57 14.68 -5.41
C HIS A 172 40.58 13.67 -4.83
N SER A 173 40.39 13.72 -3.50
CA SER A 173 39.32 12.97 -2.83
C SER A 173 37.94 13.44 -3.33
N LYS A 174 37.06 12.49 -3.62
CA LYS A 174 35.70 12.74 -4.13
C LYS A 174 34.66 12.20 -3.16
N LEU A 175 33.52 12.88 -3.12
CA LEU A 175 32.34 12.38 -2.43
C LEU A 175 31.83 11.12 -3.13
N ALA A 176 31.27 10.21 -2.34
CA ALA A 176 30.89 8.87 -2.76
C ALA A 176 29.37 8.66 -2.73
N PHE A 177 28.89 7.92 -3.72
CA PHE A 177 27.56 7.32 -3.70
C PHE A 177 27.65 5.88 -3.20
N LEU A 178 26.83 5.52 -2.22
CA LEU A 178 26.81 4.19 -1.60
C LEU A 178 25.71 3.31 -2.23
N ILE A 179 26.06 2.09 -2.64
CA ILE A 179 25.12 1.04 -2.99
C ILE A 179 25.22 -0.04 -1.91
N ASN A 180 24.16 -0.25 -1.14
CA ASN A 180 24.12 -1.18 -0.02
C ASN A 180 23.22 -2.38 -0.32
N CYS A 181 23.66 -3.57 0.09
CA CYS A 181 22.85 -4.77 0.17
C CYS A 181 23.44 -5.71 1.21
N HIS A 182 22.58 -6.33 2.02
CA HIS A 182 23.04 -7.30 3.00
C HIS A 182 23.21 -8.70 2.38
N TYR A 183 24.16 -9.48 2.93
CA TYR A 183 24.49 -10.84 2.44
C TYR A 183 24.15 -11.97 3.43
N ASP A 184 23.88 -11.61 4.69
CA ASP A 184 23.38 -12.55 5.70
C ASP A 184 21.90 -12.89 5.45
N THR A 185 21.35 -13.81 6.24
CA THR A 185 19.95 -14.24 6.08
C THR A 185 19.24 -14.39 7.41
N ALA A 186 17.91 -14.22 7.38
CA ALA A 186 17.05 -14.67 8.45
C ALA A 186 17.30 -16.14 8.81
N PRO A 187 17.08 -16.52 10.10
CA PRO A 187 17.19 -17.90 10.54
C PRO A 187 16.37 -18.87 9.69
N GLY A 188 17.03 -19.91 9.16
CA GLY A 188 16.39 -20.98 8.38
C GLY A 188 16.00 -20.61 6.94
N SER A 189 16.28 -19.38 6.49
CA SER A 189 16.10 -18.94 5.10
C SER A 189 17.39 -19.10 4.29
N PRO A 190 17.36 -19.63 3.06
CA PRO A 190 18.46 -19.51 2.12
C PRO A 190 18.71 -18.08 1.64
N GLY A 191 17.78 -17.13 1.87
CA GLY A 191 17.95 -15.70 1.60
C GLY A 191 18.31 -15.38 0.15
N ALA A 192 17.61 -16.00 -0.81
CA ALA A 192 17.86 -15.76 -2.22
C ALA A 192 17.38 -14.38 -2.65
N SER A 193 16.12 -14.03 -2.37
CA SER A 193 15.58 -12.70 -2.64
C SER A 193 15.87 -11.70 -1.53
N ASP A 194 16.16 -12.20 -0.33
CA ASP A 194 16.38 -11.46 0.91
C ASP A 194 17.80 -11.71 1.47
N ALA A 195 18.81 -10.96 1.04
CA ALA A 195 18.80 -10.06 -0.12
C ALA A 195 19.85 -10.45 -1.18
N PHE A 196 20.31 -11.71 -1.20
CA PHE A 196 21.53 -12.06 -1.94
C PHE A 196 21.41 -11.88 -3.48
N VAL A 197 20.20 -11.87 -4.05
CA VAL A 197 19.97 -11.51 -5.45
C VAL A 197 20.52 -10.11 -5.79
N ASN A 198 20.39 -9.15 -4.87
CA ASN A 198 20.88 -7.79 -5.05
C ASN A 198 22.40 -7.74 -4.86
N CYS A 199 22.97 -8.54 -3.95
CA CYS A 199 24.42 -8.77 -3.88
C CYS A 199 24.97 -9.32 -5.21
N ALA A 200 24.30 -10.30 -5.80
CA ALA A 200 24.70 -10.89 -7.08
C ALA A 200 24.62 -9.89 -8.23
N VAL A 201 23.60 -9.02 -8.25
CA VAL A 201 23.51 -7.89 -9.19
C VAL A 201 24.68 -6.93 -8.99
N MET A 202 24.98 -6.54 -7.74
CA MET A 202 26.09 -5.65 -7.42
C MET A 202 27.44 -6.22 -7.85
N LEU A 203 27.69 -7.52 -7.66
CA LEU A 203 28.93 -8.18 -8.10
C LEU A 203 29.11 -8.07 -9.62
N GLU A 204 28.06 -8.33 -10.40
CA GLU A 204 28.13 -8.23 -11.87
C GLU A 204 28.27 -6.77 -12.33
N VAL A 205 27.59 -5.82 -11.69
CA VAL A 205 27.76 -4.38 -11.95
C VAL A 205 29.21 -3.95 -11.66
N CYS A 206 29.76 -4.35 -10.52
CA CYS A 206 31.16 -4.09 -10.14
C CYS A 206 32.13 -4.66 -11.17
N ARG A 207 31.91 -5.90 -11.64
CA ARG A 207 32.72 -6.55 -12.68
C ARG A 207 32.70 -5.75 -13.99
N ILE A 208 31.55 -5.21 -14.39
CA ILE A 208 31.41 -4.39 -15.59
C ILE A 208 32.14 -3.05 -15.41
N LEU A 209 31.95 -2.35 -14.29
CA LEU A 209 32.61 -1.07 -14.01
C LEU A 209 34.13 -1.21 -13.95
N ALA A 210 34.65 -2.29 -13.36
CA ALA A 210 36.09 -2.54 -13.22
C ALA A 210 36.83 -2.62 -14.56
N THR A 211 36.13 -2.91 -15.67
CA THR A 211 36.71 -2.86 -17.02
C THR A 211 37.16 -1.47 -17.46
N GLY A 212 36.74 -0.42 -16.75
CA GLY A 212 37.06 0.96 -17.07
C GLY A 212 36.48 1.43 -18.41
N SER A 213 35.50 0.74 -18.97
CA SER A 213 34.79 1.18 -20.19
C SER A 213 34.02 2.50 -20.00
N PHE A 214 33.86 2.94 -18.75
CA PHE A 214 33.10 4.11 -18.35
C PHE A 214 33.93 4.96 -17.38
N ILE A 215 33.88 6.29 -17.51
CA ILE A 215 34.58 7.24 -16.62
C ILE A 215 33.65 7.63 -15.47
N LEU A 216 34.16 7.58 -14.23
CA LEU A 216 33.41 7.95 -13.02
C LEU A 216 33.81 9.36 -12.53
N PHE A 217 32.87 10.31 -12.58
CA PHE A 217 33.07 11.63 -11.98
C PHE A 217 32.93 11.62 -10.46
N ASN A 218 32.11 10.72 -9.93
CA ASN A 218 31.89 10.50 -8.50
C ASN A 218 32.48 9.16 -8.06
N ASP A 219 32.90 9.07 -6.80
CA ASP A 219 33.29 7.78 -6.24
C ASP A 219 32.04 6.91 -6.02
N LEU A 220 32.20 5.61 -6.20
CA LEU A 220 31.17 4.62 -5.89
C LEU A 220 31.67 3.69 -4.80
N ILE A 221 30.84 3.43 -3.80
CA ILE A 221 31.11 2.42 -2.77
C ILE A 221 30.01 1.37 -2.86
N PHE A 222 30.38 0.14 -3.14
CA PHE A 222 29.50 -1.01 -3.02
C PHE A 222 29.74 -1.68 -1.67
N LEU A 223 28.71 -1.69 -0.83
CA LEU A 223 28.75 -2.24 0.52
C LEU A 223 27.93 -3.52 0.57
N PHE A 224 28.62 -4.62 0.83
CA PHE A 224 28.03 -5.91 1.16
C PHE A 224 28.08 -6.04 2.68
N ASN A 225 26.98 -5.68 3.35
CA ASN A 225 26.91 -5.68 4.80
C ASN A 225 26.40 -7.02 5.35
N GLY A 226 26.88 -7.42 6.52
CA GLY A 226 26.33 -8.58 7.22
C GLY A 226 25.36 -8.16 8.34
N ALA A 227 24.80 -9.14 9.04
CA ALA A 227 24.02 -8.95 10.26
C ALA A 227 22.92 -7.87 10.16
N GLU A 228 22.29 -7.72 8.98
CA GLU A 228 21.06 -6.93 8.81
C GLU A 228 19.92 -7.62 9.58
N GLU A 229 19.82 -8.93 9.38
CA GLU A 229 18.76 -9.78 9.93
C GLU A 229 18.91 -9.99 11.44
N SER A 230 20.01 -9.49 11.99
CA SER A 230 20.31 -9.40 13.42
C SER A 230 20.10 -7.99 13.97
N LEU A 231 19.15 -7.23 13.41
CA LEU A 231 18.81 -5.85 13.76
C LEU A 231 19.81 -4.80 13.25
N LEU A 232 20.13 -4.84 11.95
CA LEU A 232 20.81 -3.76 11.20
C LEU A 232 22.22 -3.42 11.74
N LEU A 233 22.93 -4.40 12.28
CA LEU A 233 24.13 -4.16 13.08
C LEU A 233 25.31 -3.66 12.23
N SER A 234 25.54 -4.27 11.06
CA SER A 234 26.74 -3.94 10.28
C SER A 234 26.60 -2.70 9.41
N SER A 235 25.38 -2.33 8.99
CA SER A 235 25.17 -1.01 8.38
C SER A 235 25.42 0.10 9.39
N HIS A 236 25.00 -0.09 10.65
CA HIS A 236 25.29 0.83 11.75
C HIS A 236 26.80 0.90 12.00
N ALA A 237 27.47 -0.25 12.02
CA ALA A 237 28.92 -0.28 12.13
C ALA A 237 29.63 0.46 11.00
N PHE A 238 29.22 0.25 9.75
CA PHE A 238 29.82 0.92 8.60
C PHE A 238 29.68 2.43 8.74
N ILE A 239 28.45 2.93 8.89
CA ILE A 239 28.17 4.36 8.81
C ILE A 239 28.74 5.16 9.99
N THR A 240 28.92 4.52 11.15
CA THR A 240 29.43 5.18 12.37
C THR A 240 30.93 5.01 12.59
N GLN A 241 31.56 3.96 12.05
CA GLN A 241 32.95 3.62 12.37
C GLN A 241 33.89 3.59 11.16
N HIS A 242 33.38 3.34 9.94
CA HIS A 242 34.24 3.11 8.78
C HIS A 242 34.82 4.42 8.22
N LYS A 243 36.11 4.41 7.87
CA LYS A 243 36.82 5.60 7.34
C LYS A 243 36.19 6.19 6.07
N TRP A 244 35.52 5.38 5.24
CA TRP A 244 34.85 5.88 4.02
C TRP A 244 33.44 6.42 4.27
N ALA A 245 32.85 6.25 5.45
CA ALA A 245 31.51 6.73 5.77
C ALA A 245 31.40 8.26 5.77
N THR A 246 32.50 8.96 5.98
CA THR A 246 32.57 10.42 5.91
C THR A 246 32.32 10.94 4.49
N ASP A 247 32.72 10.17 3.47
CA ASP A 247 32.65 10.57 2.07
C ASP A 247 31.27 10.27 1.46
N VAL A 248 30.45 9.44 2.13
CA VAL A 248 29.13 9.04 1.64
C VAL A 248 28.13 10.20 1.79
N VAL A 249 27.56 10.65 0.67
CA VAL A 249 26.61 11.78 0.60
C VAL A 249 25.23 11.43 0.06
N ALA A 250 25.10 10.28 -0.59
CA ALA A 250 23.81 9.68 -0.93
C ALA A 250 23.94 8.16 -1.04
N PHE A 251 22.83 7.45 -0.96
CA PHE A 251 22.84 5.99 -1.08
C PHE A 251 21.62 5.40 -1.81
N MET A 252 21.77 4.15 -2.25
CA MET A 252 20.70 3.26 -2.66
C MET A 252 20.80 1.97 -1.82
N ASN A 253 19.74 1.65 -1.08
CA ASN A 253 19.59 0.39 -0.36
C ASN A 253 18.77 -0.60 -1.20
N LEU A 254 19.22 -1.84 -1.29
CA LEU A 254 18.59 -2.91 -2.06
C LEU A 254 18.20 -4.07 -1.12
N GLU A 255 16.91 -4.42 -1.14
CA GLU A 255 16.26 -5.26 -0.13
C GLU A 255 15.32 -6.31 -0.76
N GLY A 256 14.77 -7.23 0.06
CA GLY A 256 13.78 -8.21 -0.33
C GLY A 256 12.79 -8.59 0.76
N ALA A 257 11.51 -8.23 0.59
CA ALA A 257 10.38 -8.72 1.37
C ALA A 257 9.49 -9.72 0.58
N GLY A 258 10.02 -10.29 -0.50
CA GLY A 258 9.37 -11.23 -1.42
C GLY A 258 10.29 -11.62 -2.57
N ALA A 259 9.96 -12.66 -3.33
CA ALA A 259 10.89 -13.25 -4.31
C ALA A 259 10.55 -13.03 -5.79
N ALA A 260 9.45 -12.33 -6.08
CA ALA A 260 8.95 -12.23 -7.45
C ALA A 260 9.00 -10.81 -8.02
N LYS A 261 9.05 -10.78 -9.36
CA LYS A 261 8.81 -9.61 -10.21
C LYS A 261 9.87 -8.50 -10.05
N ARG A 262 9.45 -7.26 -9.77
CA ARG A 262 10.28 -6.05 -9.92
C ARG A 262 10.65 -5.48 -8.56
N LEU A 263 11.83 -4.87 -8.47
CA LEU A 263 12.22 -4.03 -7.35
C LEU A 263 11.31 -2.80 -7.27
N MET A 264 10.64 -2.64 -6.14
CA MET A 264 9.79 -1.50 -5.84
C MET A 264 10.61 -0.42 -5.13
N LEU A 265 10.60 0.81 -5.63
CA LEU A 265 11.00 1.98 -4.85
C LEU A 265 9.90 2.32 -3.84
N PHE A 266 10.18 2.13 -2.55
CA PHE A 266 9.18 2.31 -1.49
C PHE A 266 9.56 3.40 -0.48
N GLN A 267 10.82 3.81 -0.36
CA GLN A 267 11.21 4.98 0.44
C GLN A 267 12.19 5.91 -0.28
N THR A 268 12.07 7.20 -0.01
CA THR A 268 13.01 8.24 -0.48
C THR A 268 13.47 9.11 0.69
N GLY A 269 14.76 9.44 0.73
CA GLY A 269 15.36 10.32 1.72
C GLY A 269 14.79 11.73 1.61
N PRO A 270 14.50 12.41 2.72
CA PRO A 270 14.17 13.84 2.64
C PRO A 270 15.40 14.62 2.17
N GLY A 271 15.19 15.85 1.69
CA GLY A 271 16.26 16.79 1.36
C GLY A 271 16.45 17.04 -0.14
N PRO A 272 17.25 18.05 -0.52
CA PRO A 272 17.37 18.51 -1.92
C PRO A 272 17.97 17.45 -2.85
N SER A 273 18.76 16.53 -2.30
CA SER A 273 19.33 15.40 -3.03
C SER A 273 18.26 14.46 -3.58
N SER A 274 17.07 14.40 -2.96
CA SER A 274 15.98 13.52 -3.40
C SER A 274 15.56 13.78 -4.84
N ASP A 275 15.55 15.04 -5.29
CA ASP A 275 15.16 15.43 -6.65
C ASP A 275 16.04 14.71 -7.67
N VAL A 276 17.36 14.78 -7.47
CA VAL A 276 18.37 14.19 -8.36
C VAL A 276 18.31 12.65 -8.32
N LEU A 277 18.11 12.06 -7.14
CA LEU A 277 18.01 10.60 -7.00
C LEU A 277 16.76 10.05 -7.73
N LEU A 278 15.63 10.73 -7.59
CA LEU A 278 14.38 10.36 -8.26
C LEU A 278 14.41 10.61 -9.77
N GLU A 279 15.02 11.71 -10.21
CA GLU A 279 15.26 11.98 -11.64
C GLU A 279 16.12 10.88 -12.26
N THR A 280 17.17 10.47 -11.55
CA THR A 280 18.08 9.40 -11.99
C THR A 280 17.37 8.05 -12.02
N TYR A 281 16.55 7.74 -11.01
CA TYR A 281 15.70 6.54 -10.99
C TYR A 281 14.74 6.51 -12.19
N ALA A 282 14.01 7.59 -12.43
CA ALA A 282 13.06 7.70 -13.53
C ALA A 282 13.74 7.54 -14.91
N SER A 283 14.98 8.01 -15.03
CA SER A 283 15.77 7.91 -16.26
C SER A 283 16.37 6.52 -16.48
N ALA A 284 16.75 5.83 -15.40
CA ALA A 284 17.43 4.53 -15.47
C ALA A 284 16.49 3.32 -15.56
N PHE A 285 15.37 3.34 -14.84
CA PHE A 285 14.55 2.14 -14.65
C PHE A 285 13.59 1.91 -15.83
N LYS A 286 13.88 0.90 -16.65
CA LYS A 286 12.92 0.36 -17.61
C LYS A 286 11.88 -0.45 -16.83
N GLN A 287 10.61 -0.08 -16.95
CA GLN A 287 9.49 -0.60 -16.16
C GLN A 287 9.53 -0.25 -14.66
N PRO A 288 9.51 1.05 -14.29
CA PRO A 288 9.62 1.46 -12.90
C PRO A 288 8.46 0.93 -12.06
N PHE A 289 8.74 0.53 -10.83
CA PHE A 289 7.72 0.13 -9.86
C PHE A 289 7.94 0.95 -8.60
N ALA A 290 7.00 1.83 -8.25
CA ALA A 290 7.25 2.81 -7.20
C ALA A 290 5.94 3.26 -6.56
N SER A 291 5.94 3.43 -5.24
CA SER A 291 4.85 4.13 -4.55
C SER A 291 5.32 4.69 -3.22
N VAL A 292 5.08 5.99 -3.02
CA VAL A 292 5.30 6.67 -1.74
C VAL A 292 4.37 6.18 -0.62
N LEU A 293 3.36 5.36 -0.93
CA LEU A 293 2.55 4.70 0.08
C LEU A 293 3.40 3.83 1.03
N GLY A 294 4.42 3.15 0.50
CA GLY A 294 5.36 2.38 1.31
C GLY A 294 6.08 3.27 2.33
N GLU A 295 6.53 4.45 1.90
CA GLU A 295 7.24 5.39 2.75
C GLU A 295 6.39 5.81 3.95
N ASP A 296 5.13 6.16 3.72
CA ASP A 296 4.22 6.54 4.79
C ASP A 296 3.90 5.37 5.72
N VAL A 297 3.75 4.15 5.19
CA VAL A 297 3.53 2.92 5.99
C VAL A 297 4.67 2.68 6.98
N PHE A 298 5.93 2.75 6.51
CA PHE A 298 7.11 2.61 7.36
C PHE A 298 7.26 3.80 8.33
N GLN A 299 7.07 5.03 7.83
CA GLN A 299 7.27 6.23 8.64
C GLN A 299 6.20 6.43 9.73
N PHE A 300 5.02 5.86 9.58
CA PHE A 300 3.97 5.81 10.59
C PHE A 300 4.05 4.57 11.51
N GLY A 301 5.01 3.68 11.30
CA GLY A 301 5.18 2.48 12.13
C GLY A 301 3.99 1.50 12.03
N LEU A 302 3.32 1.47 10.87
CA LEU A 302 2.17 0.57 10.64
C LEU A 302 2.61 -0.88 10.39
N VAL A 303 3.91 -1.10 10.19
CA VAL A 303 4.52 -2.42 9.99
C VAL A 303 5.71 -2.58 10.94
N PRO A 304 5.86 -3.74 11.62
CA PRO A 304 6.98 -4.04 12.48
C PRO A 304 8.19 -4.52 11.65
N SER A 305 8.69 -3.67 10.74
CA SER A 305 9.82 -3.93 9.87
C SER A 305 10.63 -2.65 9.68
N ASP A 306 11.91 -2.80 9.37
CA ASP A 306 12.89 -1.73 9.20
C ASP A 306 14.01 -2.26 8.31
N THR A 307 14.83 -1.36 7.75
CA THR A 307 15.88 -1.71 6.80
C THR A 307 17.13 -0.87 7.08
N ASP A 308 18.26 -1.24 6.47
CA ASP A 308 19.50 -0.47 6.52
C ASP A 308 19.34 0.99 6.07
N TYR A 309 18.33 1.29 5.23
CA TYR A 309 18.02 2.66 4.84
C TYR A 309 17.83 3.57 6.06
N ARG A 310 17.14 3.11 7.11
CA ARG A 310 16.96 3.94 8.31
C ARG A 310 18.30 4.23 8.97
N ILE A 311 19.20 3.26 9.00
CA ILE A 311 20.50 3.41 9.64
C ILE A 311 21.34 4.48 8.94
N PHE A 312 21.43 4.44 7.62
CA PHE A 312 22.15 5.46 6.85
C PHE A 312 21.49 6.84 6.98
N ARG A 313 20.16 6.89 7.01
CA ARG A 313 19.41 8.14 7.18
C ARG A 313 19.61 8.76 8.57
N ASP A 314 19.42 7.98 9.63
CA ASP A 314 19.32 8.50 11.00
C ASP A 314 20.69 8.62 11.68
N TYR A 315 21.60 7.66 11.46
CA TYR A 315 22.94 7.68 12.07
C TYR A 315 24.01 8.23 11.13
N GLY A 316 23.83 8.08 9.82
CA GLY A 316 24.73 8.66 8.82
C GLY A 316 24.37 10.07 8.37
N LEU A 317 23.14 10.50 8.64
CA LEU A 317 22.56 11.72 8.09
C LEU A 317 22.64 11.74 6.55
N VAL A 318 22.46 10.60 5.90
CA VAL A 318 22.60 10.49 4.44
C VAL A 318 21.21 10.36 3.81
N PRO A 319 20.86 11.12 2.76
CA PRO A 319 19.66 10.87 1.95
C PRO A 319 19.86 9.65 1.03
N GLY A 320 18.80 8.90 0.73
CA GLY A 320 18.92 7.76 -0.17
C GLY A 320 17.61 7.25 -0.75
N LEU A 321 17.70 6.15 -1.49
CA LEU A 321 16.55 5.39 -2.00
C LEU A 321 16.51 4.02 -1.33
N ASP A 322 15.31 3.49 -1.07
CA ASP A 322 15.11 2.13 -0.58
C ASP A 322 14.25 1.33 -1.57
N LEU A 323 14.79 0.22 -2.06
CA LEU A 323 14.16 -0.62 -3.06
C LEU A 323 14.06 -2.06 -2.58
N ALA A 324 12.88 -2.67 -2.69
CA ALA A 324 12.67 -4.06 -2.27
C ALA A 324 11.90 -4.88 -3.30
N TYR A 325 12.22 -6.16 -3.41
CA TYR A 325 11.25 -7.12 -3.96
C TYR A 325 10.12 -7.30 -2.95
N ILE A 326 8.85 -7.13 -3.35
CA ILE A 326 7.70 -7.22 -2.41
C ILE A 326 6.63 -8.21 -2.85
N GLN A 327 6.72 -8.73 -4.08
CA GLN A 327 5.75 -9.68 -4.62
C GLN A 327 6.19 -11.11 -4.29
N ASP A 328 5.23 -12.03 -4.15
CA ASP A 328 5.46 -13.36 -3.55
C ASP A 328 6.00 -13.30 -2.11
N GLY A 329 5.50 -12.37 -1.29
CA GLY A 329 5.97 -12.18 0.08
C GLY A 329 5.74 -13.35 1.04
N TYR A 330 5.07 -14.43 0.62
CA TYR A 330 4.89 -15.65 1.42
C TYR A 330 6.21 -16.39 1.71
N VAL A 331 7.21 -16.22 0.84
CA VAL A 331 8.51 -16.90 0.99
C VAL A 331 9.49 -16.14 1.88
N TYR A 332 9.23 -14.86 2.14
CA TYR A 332 10.05 -13.99 2.98
C TYR A 332 10.27 -14.62 4.36
N HIS A 333 11.53 -14.65 4.81
CA HIS A 333 12.00 -15.30 6.04
C HIS A 333 11.64 -16.79 6.15
N THR A 334 11.58 -17.52 5.01
CA THR A 334 11.28 -18.96 4.99
C THR A 334 12.31 -19.79 4.23
N PRO A 335 12.36 -21.13 4.46
CA PRO A 335 13.18 -22.04 3.67
C PRO A 335 12.90 -22.04 2.16
N TYR A 336 11.78 -21.44 1.73
CA TYR A 336 11.34 -21.40 0.34
C TYR A 336 11.85 -20.17 -0.42
N ASP A 337 12.55 -19.25 0.22
CA ASP A 337 13.25 -18.16 -0.45
C ASP A 337 14.50 -18.68 -1.17
N THR A 338 14.26 -19.37 -2.29
CA THR A 338 15.28 -20.05 -3.09
C THR A 338 15.51 -19.36 -4.42
N GLU A 339 16.69 -19.50 -4.99
CA GLU A 339 17.10 -18.83 -6.22
C GLU A 339 16.22 -19.17 -7.44
N SER A 340 15.61 -20.35 -7.44
CA SER A 340 14.68 -20.80 -8.49
C SER A 340 13.43 -19.94 -8.63
N ARG A 341 13.05 -19.18 -7.58
CA ARG A 341 11.87 -18.30 -7.59
C ARG A 341 12.09 -16.98 -8.33
N ILE A 342 13.34 -16.56 -8.43
CA ILE A 342 13.70 -15.32 -9.10
C ILE A 342 13.74 -15.60 -10.59
N SER A 343 12.89 -14.95 -11.38
CA SER A 343 12.89 -15.07 -12.85
C SER A 343 14.19 -14.50 -13.45
N ASP A 344 14.78 -15.20 -14.43
CA ASP A 344 15.92 -14.68 -15.21
C ASP A 344 15.57 -13.36 -15.90
N ARG A 345 14.31 -13.19 -16.32
CA ARG A 345 13.86 -12.00 -17.02
C ARG A 345 13.79 -10.80 -16.09
N CYS A 346 13.29 -11.00 -14.87
CA CYS A 346 13.31 -9.97 -13.84
C CYS A 346 14.70 -9.69 -13.31
N LEU A 347 15.56 -10.72 -13.17
CA LEU A 347 16.94 -10.55 -12.77
C LEU A 347 17.73 -9.74 -13.81
N GLN A 348 17.56 -10.03 -15.09
CA GLN A 348 18.15 -9.26 -16.20
C GLN A 348 17.67 -7.81 -16.19
N LEU A 349 16.37 -7.57 -16.00
CA LEU A 349 15.79 -6.23 -15.92
C LEU A 349 16.34 -5.44 -14.72
N SER A 350 16.36 -6.07 -13.55
CA SER A 350 16.84 -5.45 -12.31
C SER A 350 18.33 -5.12 -12.43
N GLY A 351 19.14 -6.06 -12.92
CA GLY A 351 20.56 -5.84 -13.16
C GLY A 351 20.84 -4.72 -14.17
N TYR A 352 20.07 -4.65 -15.25
CA TYR A 352 20.16 -3.54 -16.19
C TYR A 352 19.78 -2.19 -15.56
N ASN A 353 18.68 -2.14 -14.81
CA ASN A 353 18.20 -0.92 -14.17
C ASN A 353 19.21 -0.39 -13.15
N ILE A 354 19.78 -1.27 -12.33
CA ILE A 354 20.83 -0.90 -11.35
C ILE A 354 22.11 -0.46 -12.06
N LEU A 355 22.56 -1.17 -13.10
CA LEU A 355 23.73 -0.77 -13.88
C LEU A 355 23.54 0.62 -14.50
N SER A 356 22.37 0.87 -15.11
CA SER A 356 22.03 2.15 -15.73
C SER A 356 21.98 3.26 -14.69
N PHE A 357 21.36 3.02 -13.53
CA PHE A 357 21.30 3.99 -12.43
C PHE A 357 22.69 4.35 -11.92
N VAL A 358 23.54 3.35 -11.67
CA VAL A 358 24.91 3.55 -11.20
C VAL A 358 25.74 4.33 -12.21
N GLN A 359 25.60 4.03 -13.51
CA GLN A 359 26.27 4.79 -14.57
C GLN A 359 25.83 6.26 -14.57
N LEU A 360 24.53 6.54 -14.47
CA LEU A 360 24.02 7.92 -14.44
C LEU A 360 24.53 8.67 -13.21
N ILE A 361 24.44 8.09 -12.01
CA ILE A 361 24.95 8.71 -10.78
C ILE A 361 26.46 8.91 -10.82
N ALA A 362 27.22 7.95 -11.35
CA ALA A 362 28.66 8.08 -11.46
C ALA A 362 29.09 9.27 -12.34
N LYS A 363 28.23 9.72 -13.27
CA LYS A 363 28.47 10.88 -14.12
C LYS A 363 27.87 12.19 -13.61
N ASP A 364 26.99 12.16 -12.62
CA ASP A 364 26.25 13.34 -12.20
C ASP A 364 27.08 14.22 -11.24
N GLU A 365 27.67 15.28 -11.75
CA GLU A 365 28.47 16.22 -10.95
C GLU A 365 27.71 16.88 -9.79
N ARG A 366 26.36 16.89 -9.83
CA ARG A 366 25.53 17.44 -8.75
C ARG A 366 25.74 16.69 -7.43
N ILE A 367 26.17 15.42 -7.48
CA ILE A 367 26.49 14.60 -6.30
C ILE A 367 27.59 15.24 -5.45
N GLN A 368 28.59 15.89 -6.07
CA GLN A 368 29.66 16.57 -5.33
C GLN A 368 29.18 17.82 -4.58
N ARG A 369 27.93 18.26 -4.79
CA ARG A 369 27.30 19.39 -4.09
C ARG A 369 26.31 18.93 -3.01
N PHE A 370 26.14 17.62 -2.83
CA PHE A 370 25.23 17.11 -1.83
C PHE A 370 25.73 17.40 -0.43
N THR A 371 24.79 17.63 0.47
CA THR A 371 25.05 17.85 1.88
C THR A 371 24.31 16.80 2.69
N LYS A 372 24.92 16.39 3.81
CA LYS A 372 24.27 15.51 4.77
C LYS A 372 23.04 16.20 5.39
N LEU A 373 22.08 15.38 5.82
CA LEU A 373 20.84 15.80 6.47
C LEU A 373 21.11 16.51 7.79
N THR A 374 20.17 17.36 8.18
CA THR A 374 20.22 18.09 9.44
C THR A 374 19.67 17.24 10.60
N PRO A 375 20.44 17.01 11.67
CA PRO A 375 19.97 16.25 12.83
C PRO A 375 18.91 17.04 13.62
N ILE A 376 18.04 16.35 14.36
CA ILE A 376 17.13 16.98 15.31
C ILE A 376 17.89 17.34 16.57
N ASN A 377 17.81 18.61 17.00
CA ASN A 377 18.26 19.01 18.34
C ASN A 377 17.34 18.38 19.38
N HIS A 378 17.70 17.21 19.91
CA HIS A 378 16.98 16.63 21.04
C HIS A 378 17.30 17.42 22.31
N THR A 379 16.32 18.14 22.86
CA THR A 379 16.38 18.60 24.26
C THR A 379 16.28 17.40 25.19
N SER A 380 16.90 17.47 26.39
CA SER A 380 16.90 16.37 27.39
C SER A 380 15.51 15.80 27.71
N GLU A 381 14.45 16.61 27.59
CA GLU A 381 13.05 16.16 27.78
C GLU A 381 12.61 15.06 26.81
N THR A 382 13.13 15.06 25.58
CA THR A 382 12.81 14.06 24.54
C THR A 382 13.43 12.70 24.85
N LEU A 383 14.61 12.69 25.46
CA LEU A 383 15.27 11.48 25.96
C LEU A 383 14.62 10.95 27.25
N THR A 384 14.05 11.80 28.10
CA THR A 384 13.35 11.34 29.33
C THR A 384 11.98 10.73 29.07
N ARG A 385 11.26 11.13 28.02
CA ARG A 385 10.02 10.40 27.60
C ARG A 385 10.31 8.98 27.13
N VAL A 386 11.51 8.73 26.63
CA VAL A 386 11.98 7.40 26.21
C VAL A 386 12.28 6.48 27.40
N SER A 387 12.54 7.02 28.60
CA SER A 387 12.97 6.23 29.76
C SER A 387 11.94 6.07 30.89
N GLY A 388 10.73 6.65 30.79
CA GLY A 388 9.92 6.91 31.99
C GLY A 388 8.46 6.47 32.08
N SER A 389 7.70 6.27 31.00
CA SER A 389 6.25 5.97 31.16
C SER A 389 5.64 5.33 29.91
N GLY A 390 5.65 4.01 29.84
CA GLY A 390 5.03 3.27 28.73
C GLY A 390 3.51 3.20 28.85
N SER A 391 2.80 4.00 28.05
CA SER A 391 1.46 3.62 27.58
C SER A 391 1.62 2.49 26.54
N PRO A 392 0.71 1.51 26.45
CA PRO A 392 0.75 0.45 25.42
C PRO A 392 0.76 0.96 23.96
N SER A 393 0.59 2.27 23.77
CA SER A 393 0.67 2.96 22.47
C SER A 393 2.07 3.39 22.04
N ASP A 394 3.07 3.40 22.95
CA ASP A 394 4.46 3.85 22.65
C ASP A 394 5.38 2.72 22.16
N ILE A 395 4.80 1.57 21.80
CA ILE A 395 5.54 0.33 21.46
C ILE A 395 6.21 0.43 20.07
N ASN A 396 5.78 1.36 19.20
CA ASN A 396 6.19 1.35 17.80
C ASN A 396 6.91 2.64 17.37
N SER A 397 8.22 2.49 17.15
CA SER A 397 9.18 3.37 16.44
C SER A 397 10.19 4.12 17.30
N VAL A 398 11.48 3.92 16.95
CA VAL A 398 12.56 4.83 17.33
C VAL A 398 12.27 6.15 16.59
N PRO A 399 12.09 7.29 17.30
CA PRO A 399 11.86 8.55 16.61
C PRO A 399 13.03 8.84 15.68
N PRO A 400 12.78 9.35 14.46
CA PRO A 400 13.85 9.65 13.52
C PRO A 400 14.82 10.66 14.14
N LEU A 401 16.13 10.45 13.94
CA LEU A 401 17.18 11.35 14.45
C LEU A 401 17.41 12.56 13.52
N VAL A 402 16.81 12.56 12.33
CA VAL A 402 16.91 13.63 11.34
C VAL A 402 15.65 14.45 11.25
N THR A 403 15.82 15.76 11.01
CA THR A 403 14.69 16.64 10.70
C THR A 403 14.08 16.18 9.39
N ARG A 404 12.83 15.73 9.43
CA ARG A 404 12.03 15.55 8.23
C ARG A 404 11.75 16.95 7.70
N SER A 405 12.60 17.49 6.83
CA SER A 405 12.23 18.70 6.10
C SER A 405 10.97 18.37 5.31
N ALA A 406 9.83 18.84 5.84
CA ALA A 406 8.54 18.55 5.23
C ALA A 406 8.47 19.10 3.80
N THR A 407 9.27 20.11 3.46
CA THR A 407 9.23 20.79 2.17
C THR A 407 10.06 20.11 1.07
N LEU A 408 11.06 19.30 1.43
CA LEU A 408 11.99 18.66 0.52
C LEU A 408 11.72 17.15 0.42
N ARG A 409 10.51 16.82 -0.02
CA ARG A 409 10.03 15.46 -0.27
C ARG A 409 9.32 15.41 -1.62
N HIS A 410 8.97 14.21 -2.07
CA HIS A 410 8.25 14.01 -3.32
C HIS A 410 7.02 13.14 -3.12
N VAL A 411 6.00 13.40 -3.94
CA VAL A 411 5.00 12.39 -4.28
C VAL A 411 5.54 11.63 -5.47
N TYR A 412 5.69 10.32 -5.33
CA TYR A 412 6.07 9.46 -6.43
C TYR A 412 5.21 8.19 -6.46
N PHE A 413 4.79 7.80 -7.67
CA PHE A 413 4.09 6.55 -7.92
C PHE A 413 4.22 6.17 -9.40
N ASP A 414 4.21 4.88 -9.70
CA ASP A 414 4.19 4.40 -11.08
C ASP A 414 2.78 4.27 -11.64
N LEU A 415 2.68 4.32 -12.98
CA LEU A 415 1.47 3.98 -13.71
C LEU A 415 1.64 2.62 -14.40
N TYR A 416 1.25 1.55 -13.71
CA TYR A 416 1.27 0.16 -14.18
C TYR A 416 2.62 -0.29 -14.75
N GLY A 417 3.73 0.25 -14.25
CA GLY A 417 5.05 -0.01 -14.79
C GLY A 417 5.41 0.71 -16.08
N ALA A 418 4.58 1.60 -16.63
CA ALA A 418 4.92 2.30 -17.86
C ALA A 418 5.93 3.44 -17.61
N PHE A 419 5.67 4.25 -16.59
CA PHE A 419 6.54 5.35 -16.17
C PHE A 419 6.22 5.73 -14.72
N VAL A 420 7.13 6.47 -14.09
CA VAL A 420 6.95 7.02 -12.74
C VAL A 420 6.58 8.50 -12.83
N ILE A 421 5.60 8.92 -12.03
CA ILE A 421 5.28 10.33 -11.82
C ILE A 421 6.00 10.77 -10.56
N ILE A 422 6.74 11.87 -10.65
CA ILE A 422 7.46 12.49 -9.53
C ILE A 422 7.04 13.95 -9.45
N VAL A 423 6.56 14.38 -8.29
CA VAL A 423 6.15 15.78 -8.06
C VAL A 423 6.70 16.24 -6.71
N PRO A 424 7.37 17.40 -6.61
CA PRO A 424 7.78 17.95 -5.33
C PRO A 424 6.59 18.11 -4.38
N TRP A 425 6.76 17.71 -3.12
CA TRP A 425 5.69 17.71 -2.12
C TRP A 425 5.12 19.10 -1.88
N GLY A 426 5.95 20.16 -1.89
CA GLY A 426 5.45 21.54 -1.79
C GLY A 426 4.45 21.91 -2.88
N VAL A 427 4.71 21.46 -4.12
CA VAL A 427 3.81 21.66 -5.26
C VAL A 427 2.55 20.82 -5.08
N TRP A 428 2.68 19.53 -4.77
CA TRP A 428 1.53 18.65 -4.57
C TRP A 428 0.64 19.08 -3.42
N LYS A 429 1.23 19.51 -2.30
CA LYS A 429 0.55 20.10 -1.16
C LYS A 429 -0.22 21.33 -1.58
N THR A 430 0.39 22.24 -2.34
CA THR A 430 -0.30 23.42 -2.87
C THR A 430 -1.47 23.03 -3.75
N VAL A 431 -1.28 22.05 -4.65
CA VAL A 431 -2.35 21.50 -5.50
C VAL A 431 -3.49 20.94 -4.65
N ASN A 432 -3.21 20.13 -3.61
CA ASN A 432 -4.23 19.61 -2.71
C ASN A 432 -5.03 20.73 -2.04
N HIS A 433 -4.35 21.77 -1.53
CA HIS A 433 -5.02 22.91 -0.90
C HIS A 433 -5.88 23.68 -1.90
N LEU A 434 -5.36 23.96 -3.10
CA LEU A 434 -6.10 24.65 -4.16
C LEU A 434 -7.30 23.82 -4.64
N LEU A 435 -7.16 22.51 -4.79
CA LEU A 435 -8.26 21.60 -5.14
C LEU A 435 -9.34 21.62 -4.06
N CYS A 436 -8.97 21.55 -2.78
CA CYS A 436 -9.90 21.63 -1.66
C CYS A 436 -10.60 23.00 -1.60
N LEU A 437 -9.87 24.10 -1.77
CA LEU A 437 -10.44 25.45 -1.78
C LEU A 437 -11.37 25.67 -2.98
N PHE A 438 -10.97 25.20 -4.17
CA PHE A 438 -11.78 25.31 -5.38
C PHE A 438 -13.06 24.47 -5.27
N LEU A 439 -12.96 23.26 -4.69
CA LEU A 439 -14.13 22.45 -4.37
C LEU A 439 -15.08 23.19 -3.42
N CYS A 440 -14.56 23.73 -2.31
CA CYS A 440 -15.34 24.52 -1.37
C CYS A 440 -15.99 25.73 -2.05
N PHE A 441 -15.27 26.42 -2.93
CA PHE A 441 -15.80 27.51 -3.73
C PHE A 441 -16.95 27.07 -4.66
N LEU A 442 -16.81 25.94 -5.36
CA LEU A 442 -17.89 25.41 -6.21
C LEU A 442 -19.12 25.00 -5.39
N ILE A 443 -18.92 24.39 -4.21
CA ILE A 443 -19.99 24.07 -3.26
C ILE A 443 -20.68 25.36 -2.78
N PHE A 444 -19.92 26.39 -2.43
CA PHE A 444 -20.47 27.68 -1.99
C PHE A 444 -21.20 28.43 -3.11
N ARG A 445 -20.61 28.49 -4.31
CA ARG A 445 -21.18 29.16 -5.49
C ARG A 445 -22.49 28.52 -5.92
N ALA A 446 -22.54 27.18 -5.96
CA ALA A 446 -23.77 26.44 -6.29
C ALA A 446 -24.93 26.81 -5.37
N ARG A 447 -24.63 27.18 -4.11
CA ARG A 447 -25.62 27.53 -3.08
C ARG A 447 -26.02 29.00 -3.02
N ARG A 448 -25.24 29.88 -3.66
CA ARG A 448 -25.61 31.30 -3.84
C ARG A 448 -26.62 31.48 -4.98
N LEU A 449 -26.59 30.58 -5.96
CA LEU A 449 -27.60 30.49 -7.01
C LEU A 449 -28.80 29.74 -6.40
N VAL A 450 -30.00 30.33 -6.43
CA VAL A 450 -31.23 29.99 -5.67
C VAL A 450 -31.69 28.50 -5.71
N TYR A 451 -31.03 27.67 -6.49
CA TYR A 451 -31.34 26.26 -6.73
C TYR A 451 -30.99 25.29 -5.57
N VAL A 452 -30.01 25.59 -4.70
CA VAL A 452 -29.58 24.68 -3.61
C VAL A 452 -29.29 25.49 -2.33
N ARG A 453 -29.88 25.15 -1.19
CA ARG A 453 -29.69 25.89 0.09
C ARG A 453 -28.71 25.20 1.02
N TRP A 454 -28.09 25.97 1.93
CA TRP A 454 -27.14 25.45 2.92
C TRP A 454 -27.69 24.34 3.83
N TYR A 455 -28.96 24.41 4.19
CA TYR A 455 -29.57 23.44 5.10
C TYR A 455 -29.61 22.02 4.53
N GLY A 456 -29.80 21.87 3.21
CA GLY A 456 -29.77 20.56 2.54
C GLY A 456 -28.38 19.93 2.59
N PHE A 457 -27.36 20.69 2.25
CA PHE A 457 -25.97 20.25 2.37
C PHE A 457 -25.57 19.87 3.79
N VAL A 458 -25.89 20.70 4.79
CA VAL A 458 -25.56 20.41 6.19
C VAL A 458 -26.26 19.13 6.65
N ALA A 459 -27.53 18.94 6.28
CA ALA A 459 -28.26 17.72 6.58
C ALA A 459 -27.64 16.48 5.91
N ALA A 460 -27.30 16.56 4.62
CA ALA A 460 -26.63 15.48 3.89
C ALA A 460 -25.26 15.15 4.49
N LEU A 461 -24.46 16.18 4.81
CA LEU A 461 -23.16 16.04 5.45
C LEU A 461 -23.27 15.35 6.81
N LEU A 462 -24.21 15.77 7.66
CA LEU A 462 -24.43 15.16 8.96
C LEU A 462 -24.79 13.67 8.83
N VAL A 463 -25.69 13.34 7.90
CA VAL A 463 -26.05 11.93 7.61
C VAL A 463 -24.84 11.12 7.17
N GLN A 464 -23.98 11.66 6.31
CA GLN A 464 -22.78 10.96 5.84
C GLN A 464 -21.70 10.83 6.92
N VAL A 465 -21.49 11.85 7.75
CA VAL A 465 -20.57 11.78 8.91
C VAL A 465 -21.01 10.68 9.86
N VAL A 466 -22.29 10.67 10.25
CA VAL A 466 -22.84 9.63 11.14
C VAL A 466 -22.71 8.24 10.50
N THR A 467 -23.01 8.12 9.20
CA THR A 467 -22.85 6.85 8.46
C THR A 467 -21.41 6.36 8.48
N THR A 468 -20.45 7.27 8.35
CA THR A 468 -19.02 6.94 8.30
C THR A 468 -18.51 6.53 9.68
N LEU A 469 -18.84 7.29 10.74
CA LEU A 469 -18.41 6.98 12.11
C LEU A 469 -18.97 5.66 12.61
N LEU A 470 -20.28 5.44 12.43
CA LEU A 470 -20.92 4.17 12.78
C LEU A 470 -20.42 3.01 11.90
N GLY A 471 -20.07 3.29 10.64
CA GLY A 471 -19.46 2.31 9.74
C GLY A 471 -18.07 1.88 10.17
N PHE A 472 -17.26 2.82 10.64
CA PHE A 472 -15.94 2.49 11.18
C PHE A 472 -16.08 1.65 12.46
N ALA A 473 -17.00 2.02 13.35
CA ALA A 473 -17.32 1.22 14.54
C ALA A 473 -17.80 -0.19 14.15
N PHE A 474 -18.67 -0.31 13.14
CA PHE A 474 -19.09 -1.59 12.57
C PHE A 474 -17.89 -2.40 12.07
N SER A 475 -16.95 -1.78 11.35
CA SER A 475 -15.74 -2.45 10.86
C SER A 475 -14.84 -2.92 12.00
N VAL A 476 -14.66 -2.13 13.06
CA VAL A 476 -13.92 -2.55 14.27
C VAL A 476 -14.56 -3.78 14.90
N VAL A 477 -15.89 -3.76 15.08
CA VAL A 477 -16.62 -4.90 15.63
C VAL A 477 -16.51 -6.12 14.72
N LEU A 478 -16.63 -5.94 13.40
CA LEU A 478 -16.49 -7.00 12.41
C LEU A 478 -15.10 -7.67 12.47
N GLY A 479 -14.04 -6.87 12.50
CA GLY A 479 -12.66 -7.36 12.64
C GLY A 479 -12.44 -8.12 13.96
N LEU A 480 -12.96 -7.61 15.08
CA LEU A 480 -12.91 -8.29 16.37
C LEU A 480 -13.70 -9.61 16.36
N MET A 481 -14.88 -9.62 15.73
CA MET A 481 -15.71 -10.81 15.59
C MET A 481 -15.01 -11.91 14.81
N TYR A 482 -14.46 -11.60 13.64
CA TYR A 482 -13.72 -12.59 12.85
C TYR A 482 -12.47 -13.09 13.57
N HIS A 483 -11.78 -12.19 14.27
CA HIS A 483 -10.62 -12.56 15.06
C HIS A 483 -10.95 -13.52 16.20
N HIS A 484 -12.12 -13.39 16.85
CA HIS A 484 -12.49 -14.20 18.02
C HIS A 484 -13.36 -15.43 17.73
N TYR A 485 -14.24 -15.38 16.73
CA TYR A 485 -15.32 -16.35 16.55
C TYR A 485 -15.22 -17.22 15.28
N GLY A 486 -14.03 -17.38 14.70
CA GLY A 486 -13.73 -18.53 13.83
C GLY A 486 -13.51 -18.27 12.33
N CYS A 487 -13.33 -17.01 11.89
CA CYS A 487 -12.88 -16.67 10.53
C CYS A 487 -11.48 -16.04 10.51
N ARG A 488 -10.67 -16.37 11.51
CA ARG A 488 -9.36 -15.75 11.71
C ARG A 488 -8.46 -16.03 10.51
N MET A 489 -7.92 -14.97 9.90
CA MET A 489 -6.95 -15.03 8.81
C MET A 489 -7.39 -15.85 7.59
N VAL A 490 -8.69 -16.02 7.35
CA VAL A 490 -9.23 -16.75 6.18
C VAL A 490 -8.69 -16.21 4.84
N TRP A 491 -8.21 -14.97 4.85
CA TRP A 491 -7.63 -14.26 3.71
C TRP A 491 -6.14 -14.58 3.46
N TYR A 492 -5.44 -15.28 4.36
CA TYR A 492 -4.01 -15.57 4.22
C TYR A 492 -3.74 -16.53 3.06
N SER A 493 -4.34 -17.72 3.07
CA SER A 493 -4.22 -18.65 1.94
C SER A 493 -4.96 -18.19 0.69
N ASN A 494 -5.95 -17.31 0.81
CA ASN A 494 -6.75 -16.85 -0.32
C ASN A 494 -7.13 -15.37 -0.14
N HIS A 495 -6.36 -14.47 -0.77
CA HIS A 495 -6.59 -13.03 -0.63
C HIS A 495 -7.98 -12.58 -1.11
N TYR A 496 -8.65 -13.37 -1.97
CA TYR A 496 -9.97 -13.00 -2.50
C TYR A 496 -11.05 -13.07 -1.41
N ASN A 497 -10.78 -13.80 -0.32
CA ASN A 497 -11.66 -13.83 0.84
C ASN A 497 -11.83 -12.45 1.49
N ILE A 498 -10.91 -11.51 1.26
CA ILE A 498 -11.07 -10.11 1.69
C ILE A 498 -12.31 -9.46 1.07
N VAL A 499 -12.62 -9.80 -0.18
CA VAL A 499 -13.78 -9.24 -0.88
C VAL A 499 -15.07 -9.64 -0.17
N GLY A 500 -15.26 -10.92 0.12
CA GLY A 500 -16.48 -11.40 0.77
C GLY A 500 -16.55 -11.13 2.27
N MET A 501 -15.40 -11.10 2.97
CA MET A 501 -15.36 -10.93 4.42
C MET A 501 -15.29 -9.47 4.85
N PHE A 502 -14.64 -8.59 4.11
CA PHE A 502 -14.49 -7.19 4.53
C PHE A 502 -15.18 -6.22 3.56
N ILE A 503 -14.89 -6.30 2.26
CA ILE A 503 -15.45 -5.35 1.28
C ILE A 503 -16.98 -5.47 1.20
N LEU A 504 -17.51 -6.69 1.10
CA LEU A 504 -18.94 -6.93 0.96
C LEU A 504 -19.74 -6.47 2.20
N PRO A 505 -19.33 -6.76 3.46
CA PRO A 505 -19.97 -6.18 4.64
C PRO A 505 -19.88 -4.65 4.71
N VAL A 506 -18.78 -4.03 4.27
CA VAL A 506 -18.67 -2.57 4.20
C VAL A 506 -19.64 -2.00 3.16
N VAL A 507 -19.74 -2.63 1.98
CA VAL A 507 -20.72 -2.25 0.96
C VAL A 507 -22.14 -2.40 1.50
N TRP A 508 -22.44 -3.52 2.18
CA TRP A 508 -23.71 -3.75 2.83
C TRP A 508 -24.04 -2.66 3.86
N TRP A 509 -23.07 -2.27 4.70
CA TRP A 509 -23.24 -1.21 5.69
C TRP A 509 -23.68 0.11 5.05
N PHE A 510 -22.97 0.58 4.02
CA PHE A 510 -23.30 1.81 3.32
C PHE A 510 -24.67 1.72 2.63
N VAL A 511 -25.01 0.58 2.04
CA VAL A 511 -26.31 0.39 1.40
C VAL A 511 -27.43 0.37 2.43
N TRP A 512 -27.33 -0.46 3.47
CA TRP A 512 -28.35 -0.59 4.52
C TRP A 512 -28.57 0.74 5.27
N SER A 513 -27.49 1.44 5.62
CA SER A 513 -27.57 2.72 6.32
C SER A 513 -28.34 3.76 5.50
N GLN A 514 -28.09 3.87 4.18
CA GLN A 514 -28.81 4.83 3.33
C GLN A 514 -30.20 4.34 2.88
N ALA A 515 -30.38 3.02 2.73
CA ALA A 515 -31.62 2.42 2.24
C ALA A 515 -32.71 2.31 3.31
N TYR A 516 -32.32 2.19 4.58
CA TYR A 516 -33.24 1.83 5.67
C TYR A 516 -33.04 2.70 6.90
N LEU A 517 -31.82 2.76 7.46
CA LEU A 517 -31.56 3.42 8.74
C LEU A 517 -31.78 4.94 8.66
N LEU A 518 -31.12 5.57 7.69
CA LEU A 518 -31.00 7.02 7.46
C LEU A 518 -31.61 7.43 6.11
N LYS A 519 -32.58 6.67 5.59
CA LYS A 519 -33.28 7.01 4.35
C LYS A 519 -34.09 8.30 4.52
N ILE A 520 -34.01 9.23 3.59
CA ILE A 520 -34.79 10.48 3.66
C ILE A 520 -36.00 10.38 2.72
N PRO A 521 -37.25 10.61 3.20
CA PRO A 521 -37.63 10.94 4.59
C PRO A 521 -37.92 9.72 5.48
N GLU A 522 -38.18 8.55 4.89
CA GLU A 522 -38.82 7.42 5.58
C GLU A 522 -37.91 6.51 6.44
N GLY A 523 -36.69 6.94 6.75
CA GLY A 523 -35.69 6.16 7.48
C GLY A 523 -36.14 5.80 8.88
N SER A 524 -35.68 4.64 9.38
CA SER A 524 -36.08 4.13 10.70
C SER A 524 -35.74 5.13 11.83
N VAL A 525 -34.54 5.72 11.80
CA VAL A 525 -34.09 6.70 12.81
C VAL A 525 -34.96 7.96 12.77
N PHE A 526 -35.26 8.48 11.58
CA PHE A 526 -36.05 9.71 11.46
C PHE A 526 -37.53 9.50 11.78
N LYS A 527 -38.07 8.29 11.57
CA LYS A 527 -39.40 7.90 12.03
C LYS A 527 -39.46 7.80 13.54
N PHE A 528 -38.49 7.13 14.15
CA PHE A 528 -38.38 7.00 15.60
C PHE A 528 -38.30 8.37 16.29
N LEU A 529 -37.54 9.30 15.71
CA LEU A 529 -37.41 10.67 16.22
C LEU A 529 -38.56 11.62 15.84
N GLY A 530 -39.52 11.19 15.01
CA GLY A 530 -40.64 12.03 14.57
C GLY A 530 -40.28 13.18 13.61
N ILE A 531 -39.06 13.20 13.06
CA ILE A 531 -38.52 14.31 12.25
C ILE A 531 -38.50 14.04 10.73
N SER A 532 -38.96 12.87 10.28
CA SER A 532 -39.05 12.48 8.85
C SER A 532 -39.63 13.57 7.94
N ASN A 533 -40.76 14.16 8.34
CA ASN A 533 -41.45 15.18 7.54
C ASN A 533 -40.70 16.52 7.50
N TYR A 534 -39.85 16.79 8.48
CA TYR A 534 -39.00 17.99 8.47
C TYR A 534 -37.90 17.84 7.42
N PHE A 535 -37.26 16.67 7.35
CA PHE A 535 -36.24 16.40 6.33
C PHE A 535 -36.80 16.44 4.92
N SER A 536 -38.01 15.92 4.65
CA SER A 536 -38.59 16.00 3.30
C SER A 536 -38.75 17.45 2.82
N ARG A 537 -39.17 18.35 3.72
CA ARG A 537 -39.39 19.77 3.41
C ARG A 537 -38.11 20.50 3.02
N ILE A 538 -36.93 20.06 3.47
CA ILE A 538 -35.65 20.69 3.14
C ILE A 538 -35.41 20.70 1.61
N TRP A 539 -35.83 19.64 0.90
CA TRP A 539 -35.61 19.47 -0.55
C TRP A 539 -36.88 19.65 -1.41
N GLN A 540 -38.05 19.92 -0.83
CA GLN A 540 -39.36 19.96 -1.53
C GLN A 540 -39.81 21.35 -2.02
N HIS A 541 -38.89 22.28 -2.27
CA HIS A 541 -39.25 23.70 -2.36
C HIS A 541 -39.45 24.31 -3.76
N ASN A 542 -39.01 23.66 -4.85
CA ASN A 542 -39.13 24.17 -6.23
C ASN A 542 -39.91 23.18 -7.11
N THR A 543 -40.59 23.68 -8.14
CA THR A 543 -41.19 22.90 -9.25
C THR A 543 -40.17 22.11 -10.09
N LEU A 544 -38.88 22.20 -9.76
CA LEU A 544 -37.76 21.49 -10.38
C LEU A 544 -37.21 20.42 -9.42
N ASP A 545 -37.50 19.15 -9.74
CA ASP A 545 -36.96 17.87 -9.27
C ASP A 545 -36.32 17.81 -7.87
N TYR A 546 -37.13 17.41 -6.87
CA TYR A 546 -36.71 17.01 -5.51
C TYR A 546 -35.46 16.10 -5.50
N PHE A 547 -35.46 15.05 -6.34
CA PHE A 547 -34.38 14.06 -6.39
C PHE A 547 -33.05 14.63 -6.85
N TYR A 548 -33.08 15.61 -7.76
CA TYR A 548 -31.86 16.26 -8.23
C TYR A 548 -31.20 17.06 -7.12
N SER A 549 -31.99 17.82 -6.36
CA SER A 549 -31.48 18.63 -5.23
C SER A 549 -30.90 17.74 -4.14
N LEU A 550 -31.56 16.62 -3.85
CA LEU A 550 -31.09 15.62 -2.89
C LEU A 550 -29.79 14.95 -3.35
N GLU A 551 -29.72 14.43 -4.59
CA GLU A 551 -28.51 13.79 -5.13
C GLU A 551 -27.34 14.77 -5.15
N THR A 552 -27.57 16.02 -5.53
CA THR A 552 -26.56 17.08 -5.58
C THR A 552 -26.00 17.39 -4.20
N ASP A 553 -26.85 17.56 -3.18
CA ASP A 553 -26.39 17.82 -1.81
C ASP A 553 -25.62 16.64 -1.23
N PHE A 554 -26.08 15.41 -1.47
CA PHE A 554 -25.35 14.21 -1.08
C PHE A 554 -24.00 14.13 -1.78
N PHE A 555 -23.95 14.26 -3.10
CA PHE A 555 -22.68 14.21 -3.84
C PHE A 555 -21.70 15.29 -3.38
N ASP A 556 -22.18 16.54 -3.19
CA ASP A 556 -21.35 17.63 -2.68
C ASP A 556 -20.79 17.32 -1.29
N SER A 557 -21.60 16.76 -0.39
CA SER A 557 -21.14 16.35 0.94
C SER A 557 -20.16 15.17 0.88
N SER A 558 -20.33 14.24 -0.06
CA SER A 558 -19.43 13.11 -0.28
C SER A 558 -18.04 13.59 -0.72
N VAL A 559 -17.97 14.45 -1.73
CA VAL A 559 -16.69 14.97 -2.23
C VAL A 559 -16.02 15.85 -1.17
N PHE A 560 -16.81 16.60 -0.37
CA PHE A 560 -16.29 17.34 0.78
C PHE A 560 -15.67 16.41 1.85
N LEU A 561 -16.34 15.31 2.19
CA LEU A 561 -15.83 14.32 3.14
C LEU A 561 -14.58 13.59 2.63
N ILE A 562 -14.47 13.35 1.32
CA ILE A 562 -13.26 12.77 0.69
C ILE A 562 -12.10 13.78 0.69
N ALA A 563 -12.39 15.07 0.52
CA ALA A 563 -11.39 16.13 0.56
C ALA A 563 -10.77 16.29 1.96
N LEU A 564 -11.50 15.96 3.03
CA LEU A 564 -11.01 16.09 4.40
C LEU A 564 -9.78 15.19 4.68
N PRO A 565 -9.78 13.87 4.41
CA PRO A 565 -8.57 13.05 4.50
C PRO A 565 -7.41 13.57 3.63
N SER A 566 -7.68 14.02 2.39
CA SER A 566 -6.63 14.60 1.53
C SER A 566 -5.99 15.83 2.18
N PHE A 567 -6.80 16.70 2.79
CA PHE A 567 -6.35 17.87 3.52
C PHE A 567 -5.59 17.49 4.81
N LEU A 568 -6.14 16.59 5.64
CA LEU A 568 -5.52 16.14 6.89
C LEU A 568 -4.17 15.45 6.64
N LEU A 569 -4.09 14.56 5.65
CA LEU A 569 -2.84 13.93 5.22
C LEU A 569 -1.83 14.99 4.74
N SER A 570 -2.29 16.04 4.08
CA SER A 570 -1.45 17.17 3.70
C SER A 570 -0.94 18.01 4.89
N LEU A 571 -1.70 18.08 6.00
CA LEU A 571 -1.28 18.74 7.23
C LEU A 571 -0.21 17.96 7.98
N ILE A 572 -0.33 16.63 8.05
CA ILE A 572 0.66 15.75 8.69
C ILE A 572 1.85 15.42 7.77
N ASN A 573 1.91 16.03 6.58
CA ASN A 573 2.96 15.85 5.58
C ASN A 573 3.12 14.40 5.10
N ALA A 574 1.99 13.75 4.76
CA ALA A 574 1.92 12.42 4.18
C ALA A 574 1.76 12.50 2.64
N PRO A 575 2.83 12.23 1.85
CA PRO A 575 2.76 12.28 0.39
C PRO A 575 1.79 11.26 -0.23
N SER A 576 1.43 10.18 0.49
CA SER A 576 0.38 9.22 0.09
C SER A 576 -1.02 9.84 -0.05
N SER A 577 -1.21 11.11 0.36
CA SER A 577 -2.44 11.87 0.11
C SER A 577 -2.91 11.86 -1.35
N TYR A 578 -2.02 11.59 -2.31
CA TYR A 578 -2.35 11.46 -3.73
C TYR A 578 -3.50 10.46 -4.01
N VAL A 579 -3.60 9.40 -3.21
CA VAL A 579 -4.66 8.38 -3.34
C VAL A 579 -6.04 9.03 -3.17
N TYR A 580 -6.19 9.95 -2.20
CA TYR A 580 -7.41 10.72 -2.01
C TYR A 580 -7.53 11.88 -3.00
N THR A 581 -6.42 12.51 -3.39
CA THR A 581 -6.40 13.59 -4.38
C THR A 581 -7.05 13.17 -5.69
N PHE A 582 -6.81 11.95 -6.17
CA PHE A 582 -7.47 11.43 -7.38
C PHE A 582 -9.00 11.37 -7.26
N TRP A 583 -9.52 11.00 -6.10
CA TRP A 583 -10.96 11.00 -5.86
C TRP A 583 -11.54 12.41 -5.74
N VAL A 584 -10.81 13.35 -5.14
CA VAL A 584 -11.20 14.78 -5.13
C VAL A 584 -11.22 15.35 -6.55
N ALA A 585 -10.19 15.07 -7.35
CA ALA A 585 -10.12 15.48 -8.75
C ALA A 585 -11.25 14.88 -9.59
N PHE A 586 -11.57 13.59 -9.40
CA PHE A 586 -12.74 12.95 -10.01
C PHE A 586 -14.05 13.68 -9.62
N GLY A 587 -14.24 13.99 -8.34
CA GLY A 587 -15.40 14.74 -7.85
C GLY A 587 -15.54 16.12 -8.50
N LEU A 588 -14.41 16.83 -8.69
CA LEU A 588 -14.37 18.11 -9.41
C LEU A 588 -14.73 17.96 -10.88
N ILE A 589 -14.14 16.99 -11.60
CA ILE A 589 -14.46 16.71 -13.00
C ILE A 589 -15.96 16.38 -13.15
N PHE A 590 -16.49 15.56 -12.25
CA PHE A 590 -17.91 15.19 -12.24
C PHE A 590 -18.82 16.41 -12.07
N LYS A 591 -18.47 17.32 -11.17
CA LYS A 591 -19.22 18.56 -10.91
C LYS A 591 -19.14 19.54 -12.08
N MET A 592 -17.95 19.73 -12.65
CA MET A 592 -17.75 20.64 -13.79
C MET A 592 -18.43 20.14 -15.08
N SER A 593 -18.59 18.83 -15.21
CA SER A 593 -19.31 18.19 -16.31
C SER A 593 -20.83 18.09 -16.08
N ASP A 594 -21.36 18.61 -14.96
CA ASP A 594 -22.80 18.63 -14.67
C ASP A 594 -23.51 19.78 -15.38
N ILE A 595 -23.90 19.54 -16.63
CA ILE A 595 -24.48 20.58 -17.48
C ILE A 595 -25.89 20.16 -17.90
N ARG A 596 -26.89 20.74 -17.24
CA ARG A 596 -28.31 20.43 -17.39
C ARG A 596 -28.92 20.96 -18.71
N ASN A 597 -28.42 22.07 -19.23
CA ASN A 597 -28.94 22.73 -20.44
C ASN A 597 -27.96 22.62 -21.63
N ALA A 598 -27.21 21.52 -21.69
CA ALA A 598 -26.26 21.26 -22.77
C ALA A 598 -26.97 20.78 -24.05
N SER A 599 -26.40 21.10 -25.21
CA SER A 599 -26.79 20.42 -26.46
C SER A 599 -26.57 18.89 -26.32
N PRO A 600 -27.30 18.04 -27.06
CA PRO A 600 -27.14 16.59 -26.98
C PRO A 600 -25.69 16.12 -27.20
N ILE A 601 -24.95 16.82 -28.07
CA ILE A 601 -23.52 16.57 -28.33
C ILE A 601 -22.68 16.84 -27.08
N LYS A 602 -22.90 17.99 -26.43
CA LYS A 602 -22.17 18.39 -25.22
C LYS A 602 -22.53 17.48 -24.04
N LEU A 603 -23.77 17.02 -23.93
CA LEU A 603 -24.19 16.05 -22.92
C LEU A 603 -23.48 14.70 -23.09
N LYS A 604 -23.43 14.15 -24.31
CA LYS A 604 -22.68 12.92 -24.62
C LYS A 604 -21.20 13.07 -24.27
N PHE A 605 -20.58 14.18 -24.65
CA PHE A 605 -19.19 14.47 -24.30
C PHE A 605 -18.96 14.48 -22.79
N CYS A 606 -19.80 15.20 -22.02
CA CYS A 606 -19.70 15.25 -20.56
C CYS A 606 -19.89 13.86 -19.92
N GLN A 607 -20.80 13.04 -20.44
CA GLN A 607 -21.00 11.66 -19.97
C GLN A 607 -19.78 10.78 -20.26
N THR A 608 -19.18 10.90 -21.44
CA THR A 608 -17.93 10.19 -21.78
C THR A 608 -16.80 10.59 -20.85
N VAL A 609 -16.61 11.90 -20.60
CA VAL A 609 -15.60 12.39 -19.66
C VAL A 609 -15.80 11.79 -18.26
N ARG A 610 -17.04 11.82 -17.73
CA ARG A 610 -17.37 11.20 -16.43
C ARG A 610 -17.04 9.71 -16.38
N PHE A 611 -17.39 8.98 -17.43
CA PHE A 611 -17.16 7.55 -17.51
C PHE A 611 -15.67 7.22 -17.56
N VAL A 612 -14.91 7.91 -18.42
CA VAL A 612 -13.46 7.72 -18.54
C VAL A 612 -12.74 8.09 -17.24
N SER A 613 -13.10 9.21 -16.61
CA SER A 613 -12.52 9.61 -15.32
C SER A 613 -12.87 8.64 -14.20
N PHE A 614 -14.09 8.07 -14.19
CA PHE A 614 -14.50 7.05 -13.24
C PHE A 614 -13.69 5.75 -13.42
N LEU A 615 -13.48 5.33 -14.66
CA LEU A 615 -12.66 4.16 -14.98
C LEU A 615 -11.21 4.38 -14.54
N ALA A 616 -10.64 5.54 -14.85
CA ALA A 616 -9.27 5.89 -14.48
C ALA A 616 -9.04 5.89 -12.96
N VAL A 617 -9.91 6.56 -12.18
CA VAL A 617 -9.78 6.61 -10.71
C VAL A 617 -10.00 5.24 -10.08
N THR A 618 -10.95 4.45 -10.58
CA THR A 618 -11.23 3.10 -10.06
C THR A 618 -10.07 2.16 -10.35
N SER A 619 -9.50 2.20 -11.56
CA SER A 619 -8.36 1.39 -11.94
C SER A 619 -7.13 1.71 -11.09
N MET A 620 -6.83 3.00 -10.89
CA MET A 620 -5.73 3.40 -10.00
C MET A 620 -6.01 2.97 -8.54
N HIS A 621 -7.25 3.07 -8.09
CA HIS A 621 -7.63 2.66 -6.74
C HIS A 621 -7.43 1.14 -6.53
N THR A 622 -7.85 0.31 -7.48
CA THR A 622 -7.63 -1.15 -7.42
C THR A 622 -6.15 -1.51 -7.49
N TYR A 623 -5.35 -0.80 -8.29
CA TYR A 623 -3.89 -1.00 -8.33
C TYR A 623 -3.24 -0.74 -6.96
N ASN A 624 -3.57 0.38 -6.31
CA ASN A 624 -3.06 0.71 -4.98
C ASN A 624 -3.57 -0.27 -3.90
N LEU A 625 -4.81 -0.74 -4.00
CA LEU A 625 -5.34 -1.77 -3.11
C LEU A 625 -4.56 -3.09 -3.26
N ASN A 626 -4.31 -3.55 -4.48
CA ASN A 626 -3.52 -4.76 -4.72
C ASN A 626 -2.09 -4.63 -4.21
N LEU A 627 -1.47 -3.45 -4.39
CA LEU A 627 -0.16 -3.16 -3.83
C LEU A 627 -0.15 -3.28 -2.30
N PHE A 628 -1.13 -2.65 -1.63
CA PHE A 628 -1.30 -2.73 -0.18
C PHE A 628 -1.50 -4.18 0.29
N LEU A 629 -2.38 -4.94 -0.38
CA LEU A 629 -2.69 -6.32 -0.01
C LEU A 629 -1.51 -7.28 -0.21
N ASN A 630 -0.77 -7.16 -1.33
CA ASN A 630 0.39 -7.99 -1.61
C ASN A 630 1.48 -7.86 -0.55
N PHE A 631 1.64 -6.66 0.00
CA PHE A 631 2.60 -6.39 1.06
C PHE A 631 2.06 -6.82 2.44
N MET A 632 0.81 -6.45 2.76
CA MET A 632 0.26 -6.64 4.11
C MET A 632 -0.14 -8.07 4.43
N ILE A 633 -0.66 -8.83 3.45
CA ILE A 633 -1.20 -10.18 3.72
C ILE A 633 -0.11 -11.13 4.24
N PRO A 634 1.06 -11.27 3.60
CA PRO A 634 2.09 -12.18 4.09
C PRO A 634 2.62 -11.79 5.48
N ILE A 635 2.86 -10.49 5.70
CA ILE A 635 3.40 -9.96 6.96
C ILE A 635 2.40 -10.17 8.11
N MET A 636 1.15 -9.74 7.93
CA MET A 636 0.11 -9.82 8.96
C MET A 636 -0.30 -11.28 9.23
N GLY A 637 -0.35 -12.11 8.19
CA GLY A 637 -0.71 -13.52 8.32
C GLY A 637 0.33 -14.37 9.04
N ARG A 638 1.62 -14.06 8.89
CA ARG A 638 2.70 -14.68 9.69
C ARG A 638 2.65 -14.20 11.13
N SER A 639 2.57 -12.88 11.35
CA SER A 639 2.48 -12.26 12.70
C SER A 639 1.41 -12.90 13.60
N GLY A 640 0.37 -13.50 13.01
CA GLY A 640 -0.48 -14.47 13.70
C GLY A 640 -1.25 -13.85 14.86
N HIS A 641 -1.15 -14.44 16.05
CA HIS A 641 -1.89 -13.98 17.25
C HIS A 641 -1.17 -12.89 18.05
N ALA A 642 0.10 -12.59 17.75
CA ALA A 642 0.82 -11.49 18.39
C ALA A 642 0.17 -10.14 18.07
N ILE A 643 -0.46 -10.05 16.90
CA ILE A 643 -1.23 -8.90 16.42
C ILE A 643 -2.69 -9.35 16.26
N LYS A 644 -3.64 -8.41 16.18
CA LYS A 644 -5.02 -8.66 15.74
C LYS A 644 -5.14 -8.35 14.25
N PRO A 645 -4.65 -9.22 13.33
CA PRO A 645 -4.50 -8.87 11.92
C PRO A 645 -5.85 -8.67 11.23
N ASP A 646 -6.89 -9.40 11.63
CA ASP A 646 -8.24 -9.23 11.08
C ASP A 646 -8.85 -7.86 11.45
N LEU A 647 -8.56 -7.36 12.65
CA LEU A 647 -8.97 -6.02 13.08
C LEU A 647 -8.24 -4.95 12.25
N PHE A 648 -6.92 -5.06 12.13
CA PHE A 648 -6.11 -4.14 11.33
C PHE A 648 -6.60 -4.10 9.88
N LEU A 649 -6.74 -5.26 9.25
CA LEU A 649 -7.18 -5.36 7.86
C LEU A 649 -8.60 -4.83 7.68
N SER A 650 -9.52 -5.11 8.60
CA SER A 650 -10.87 -4.57 8.56
C SER A 650 -10.88 -3.03 8.58
N CYS A 651 -10.16 -2.42 9.51
CA CYS A 651 -10.06 -0.96 9.61
C CYS A 651 -9.44 -0.33 8.35
N CYS A 652 -8.36 -0.90 7.83
CA CYS A 652 -7.71 -0.41 6.60
C CYS A 652 -8.64 -0.53 5.39
N ILE A 653 -9.32 -1.67 5.21
CA ILE A 653 -10.27 -1.88 4.11
C ILE A 653 -11.43 -0.89 4.18
N PHE A 654 -11.96 -0.59 5.37
CA PHE A 654 -13.00 0.42 5.51
C PHE A 654 -12.52 1.81 5.03
N ILE A 655 -11.33 2.23 5.46
CA ILE A 655 -10.74 3.53 5.09
C ILE A 655 -10.48 3.61 3.59
N ILE A 656 -9.97 2.53 2.98
CA ILE A 656 -9.71 2.42 1.54
C ILE A 656 -11.04 2.47 0.75
N MET A 657 -12.09 1.80 1.21
CA MET A 657 -13.38 1.76 0.51
C MET A 657 -14.21 3.04 0.62
N LEU A 658 -13.92 3.91 1.61
CA LEU A 658 -14.66 5.15 1.86
C LEU A 658 -14.84 6.04 0.60
N PRO A 659 -13.78 6.43 -0.13
CA PRO A 659 -13.91 7.29 -1.32
C PRO A 659 -14.69 6.64 -2.48
N VAL A 660 -14.75 5.32 -2.53
CA VAL A 660 -15.56 4.58 -3.52
C VAL A 660 -17.04 4.65 -3.16
N MET A 661 -17.37 4.48 -1.87
CA MET A 661 -18.75 4.34 -1.40
C MET A 661 -19.47 5.68 -1.25
N LEU A 662 -18.82 6.72 -0.71
CA LEU A 662 -19.47 8.00 -0.41
C LEU A 662 -20.17 8.66 -1.61
N PRO A 663 -19.59 8.74 -2.83
CA PRO A 663 -20.24 9.41 -3.95
C PRO A 663 -21.52 8.69 -4.43
N SER A 664 -21.69 7.42 -4.06
CA SER A 664 -22.82 6.59 -4.47
C SER A 664 -24.06 6.76 -3.57
N LEU A 665 -23.90 7.34 -2.37
CA LEU A 665 -24.95 7.39 -1.34
C LEU A 665 -26.17 8.23 -1.76
N GLY A 666 -25.96 9.33 -2.49
CA GLY A 666 -27.07 10.17 -2.98
C GLY A 666 -28.01 9.43 -3.94
N ARG A 667 -27.46 8.56 -4.81
CA ARG A 667 -28.26 7.72 -5.70
C ARG A 667 -29.05 6.66 -4.95
N LEU A 668 -28.45 6.09 -3.89
CA LEU A 668 -29.14 5.13 -3.02
C LEU A 668 -30.34 5.76 -2.31
N GLN A 669 -30.22 7.03 -1.88
CA GLN A 669 -31.32 7.80 -1.31
C GLN A 669 -32.47 8.01 -2.32
N CYS A 670 -32.13 8.25 -3.59
CA CYS A 670 -33.10 8.44 -4.67
C CYS A 670 -33.72 7.14 -5.20
N THR A 671 -33.25 5.96 -4.75
CA THR A 671 -33.74 4.66 -5.23
C THR A 671 -35.10 4.30 -4.61
N SER A 672 -35.89 3.45 -5.28
CA SER A 672 -37.19 2.99 -4.76
C SER A 672 -37.07 2.25 -3.44
N ARG A 673 -38.04 2.40 -2.52
CA ARG A 673 -38.01 1.77 -1.19
C ARG A 673 -37.99 0.25 -1.33
N THR A 674 -38.81 -0.26 -2.24
CA THR A 674 -38.85 -1.67 -2.62
C THR A 674 -37.50 -2.13 -3.18
N GLY A 675 -36.93 -1.38 -4.13
CA GLY A 675 -35.62 -1.69 -4.72
C GLY A 675 -34.49 -1.67 -3.68
N SER A 676 -34.38 -0.59 -2.89
CA SER A 676 -33.40 -0.48 -1.82
C SER A 676 -33.54 -1.58 -0.77
N LYS A 677 -34.78 -1.96 -0.40
CA LYS A 677 -35.06 -3.04 0.55
C LYS A 677 -34.54 -4.38 0.03
N TYR A 678 -34.91 -4.74 -1.19
CA TYR A 678 -34.42 -5.98 -1.79
C TYR A 678 -32.90 -5.96 -1.98
N PHE A 679 -32.33 -4.81 -2.32
CA PHE A 679 -30.88 -4.68 -2.52
C PHE A 679 -30.08 -4.90 -1.22
N PHE A 680 -30.44 -4.25 -0.11
CA PHE A 680 -29.71 -4.47 1.15
C PHE A 680 -29.94 -5.87 1.71
N LEU A 681 -31.12 -6.48 1.50
CA LEU A 681 -31.39 -7.86 1.91
C LEU A 681 -30.61 -8.87 1.05
N MET A 682 -30.48 -8.61 -0.25
CA MET A 682 -29.65 -9.41 -1.15
C MET A 682 -28.17 -9.36 -0.74
N LEU A 683 -27.66 -8.17 -0.43
CA LEU A 683 -26.29 -8.01 0.09
C LEU A 683 -26.12 -8.69 1.45
N LEU A 684 -27.11 -8.60 2.36
CA LEU A 684 -27.07 -9.31 3.65
C LEU A 684 -26.99 -10.82 3.43
N ASN A 685 -27.86 -11.35 2.56
CA ASN A 685 -27.85 -12.76 2.21
C ASN A 685 -26.52 -13.16 1.58
N ALA A 686 -25.91 -12.31 0.74
CA ALA A 686 -24.58 -12.55 0.20
C ALA A 686 -23.51 -12.59 1.30
N CYS A 687 -23.50 -11.65 2.25
CA CYS A 687 -22.60 -11.66 3.41
C CYS A 687 -22.74 -12.96 4.23
N LEU A 688 -23.98 -13.33 4.57
CA LEU A 688 -24.25 -14.53 5.36
C LEU A 688 -23.89 -15.81 4.61
N SER A 689 -24.23 -15.89 3.33
CA SER A 689 -23.93 -17.05 2.49
C SER A 689 -22.41 -17.21 2.31
N TYR A 690 -21.69 -16.10 2.14
CA TYR A 690 -20.23 -16.12 2.04
C TYR A 690 -19.57 -16.53 3.36
N ALA A 691 -20.03 -15.98 4.49
CA ALA A 691 -19.54 -16.38 5.80
C ALA A 691 -19.78 -17.88 6.06
N ILE A 692 -20.97 -18.40 5.74
CA ILE A 692 -21.29 -19.83 5.83
C ILE A 692 -20.38 -20.64 4.91
N LEU A 693 -20.18 -20.22 3.66
CA LEU A 693 -19.30 -20.91 2.70
C LEU A 693 -17.88 -21.02 3.24
N ILE A 694 -17.32 -19.92 3.76
CA ILE A 694 -15.97 -19.88 4.34
C ILE A 694 -15.90 -20.78 5.58
N HIS A 695 -16.88 -20.72 6.48
CA HIS A 695 -16.90 -21.58 7.67
C HIS A 695 -17.12 -23.07 7.35
N ALA A 696 -17.92 -23.39 6.34
CA ALA A 696 -18.33 -24.76 6.02
C ALA A 696 -17.44 -25.43 4.98
N SER A 697 -16.35 -24.79 4.53
CA SER A 697 -15.47 -25.33 3.50
C SER A 697 -14.00 -25.07 3.81
N ASN A 698 -13.13 -25.78 3.08
CA ASN A 698 -11.68 -25.58 3.16
C ASN A 698 -11.25 -24.17 2.73
N TYR A 699 -12.11 -23.40 2.05
CA TYR A 699 -11.81 -22.02 1.66
C TYR A 699 -11.65 -21.07 2.85
N GLY A 700 -12.21 -21.40 4.02
CA GLY A 700 -12.01 -20.62 5.24
C GLY A 700 -10.87 -21.09 6.12
N PHE A 701 -10.15 -22.14 5.75
CA PHE A 701 -8.96 -22.50 6.50
C PHE A 701 -7.81 -21.54 6.12
N PRO A 702 -7.26 -20.78 7.08
CA PRO A 702 -6.28 -19.72 6.81
C PRO A 702 -4.99 -20.23 6.16
N TYR A 703 -4.63 -21.49 6.40
CA TYR A 703 -3.44 -22.16 5.86
C TYR A 703 -3.84 -23.28 4.89
N SER A 704 -4.95 -23.09 4.17
CA SER A 704 -5.44 -24.05 3.19
C SER A 704 -4.42 -24.27 2.09
N ILE A 705 -4.18 -25.56 1.84
CA ILE A 705 -3.46 -26.03 0.68
C ILE A 705 -4.40 -25.84 -0.52
N GLN A 706 -4.09 -24.90 -1.41
CA GLN A 706 -4.81 -24.83 -2.69
C GLN A 706 -4.35 -26.02 -3.55
N PRO A 707 -5.27 -26.86 -4.07
CA PRO A 707 -4.91 -27.97 -4.93
C PRO A 707 -4.37 -27.43 -6.25
N SER A 708 -3.05 -27.28 -6.33
CA SER A 708 -2.34 -27.05 -7.58
C SER A 708 -2.08 -28.40 -8.23
N PRO A 709 -2.35 -28.59 -9.53
CA PRO A 709 -2.01 -29.83 -10.23
C PRO A 709 -0.50 -30.16 -10.16
N ASN A 710 0.34 -29.18 -9.80
CA ASN A 710 1.77 -29.35 -9.57
C ASN A 710 2.16 -29.02 -8.13
N PHE A 711 1.74 -29.84 -7.16
CA PHE A 711 2.24 -29.75 -5.77
C PHE A 711 3.76 -29.84 -5.64
N SER A 712 4.40 -30.49 -6.61
CA SER A 712 5.85 -30.60 -6.72
C SER A 712 6.51 -29.37 -7.34
N ASN A 713 5.75 -28.36 -7.79
CA ASN A 713 6.34 -27.15 -8.34
C ASN A 713 6.87 -26.26 -7.20
N PRO A 714 8.20 -26.07 -7.08
CA PRO A 714 8.79 -25.26 -6.02
C PRO A 714 8.42 -23.77 -6.12
N LEU A 715 7.79 -23.33 -7.22
CA LEU A 715 7.33 -21.96 -7.43
C LEU A 715 5.97 -21.65 -6.79
N VAL A 716 5.21 -22.66 -6.33
CA VAL A 716 3.95 -22.40 -5.61
C VAL A 716 4.29 -21.74 -4.26
N SER A 717 3.73 -20.56 -4.00
CA SER A 717 3.97 -19.81 -2.77
C SER A 717 3.52 -20.62 -1.54
N PRO A 718 4.38 -20.79 -0.52
CA PRO A 718 4.06 -21.55 0.68
C PRO A 718 3.09 -20.75 1.56
N ARG A 719 1.85 -21.21 1.71
CA ARG A 719 0.83 -20.54 2.53
C ARG A 719 0.58 -21.30 3.83
N TYR A 720 1.66 -21.65 4.51
CA TYR A 720 1.64 -22.48 5.72
C TYR A 720 2.02 -21.69 6.96
N GLN A 721 1.53 -22.15 8.11
CA GLN A 721 2.10 -21.79 9.41
C GLN A 721 3.20 -22.78 9.76
N ARG A 722 4.34 -22.27 10.22
CA ARG A 722 5.50 -23.03 10.65
C ARG A 722 5.48 -23.18 12.17
N LEU A 723 5.69 -24.41 12.63
CA LEU A 723 5.69 -24.80 14.04
C LEU A 723 6.94 -25.64 14.34
N VAL A 724 7.60 -25.41 15.47
CA VAL A 724 8.56 -26.36 16.05
C VAL A 724 7.86 -27.14 17.14
N VAL A 725 8.06 -28.45 17.13
CA VAL A 725 7.54 -29.35 18.16
C VAL A 725 8.72 -29.87 18.97
N PHE A 726 8.77 -29.49 20.25
CA PHE A 726 9.77 -29.98 21.20
C PHE A 726 9.12 -31.03 22.09
N HIS A 727 9.69 -32.23 22.14
CA HIS A 727 9.40 -33.19 23.20
C HIS A 727 10.41 -33.01 24.32
N THR A 728 9.97 -32.49 25.46
CA THR A 728 10.83 -32.18 26.60
C THR A 728 10.50 -33.08 27.78
N ASN A 729 11.52 -33.75 28.31
CA ASN A 729 11.42 -34.48 29.58
C ASN A 729 12.12 -33.67 30.67
N ARG A 730 11.41 -33.36 31.75
CA ARG A 730 11.97 -32.67 32.93
C ARG A 730 12.04 -33.64 34.10
N PHE A 731 13.17 -33.60 34.79
CA PHE A 731 13.40 -34.34 36.03
C PHE A 731 13.57 -33.31 37.14
N LEU A 732 12.62 -33.26 38.05
CA LEU A 732 12.62 -32.29 39.16
C LEU A 732 13.23 -32.96 40.39
N ARG A 733 13.96 -32.16 41.16
CA ARG A 733 14.59 -32.55 42.42
C ARG A 733 14.20 -31.54 43.47
N HIS A 734 13.63 -31.99 44.58
CA HIS A 734 13.33 -31.09 45.71
C HIS A 734 14.59 -30.60 46.43
N ILE A 735 15.69 -31.38 46.38
CA ILE A 735 16.97 -31.03 46.97
C ILE A 735 17.97 -30.79 45.84
N PRO A 736 18.53 -29.56 45.70
CA PRO A 736 19.63 -29.31 44.80
C PRO A 736 20.76 -30.32 45.06
N ASP A 737 21.29 -30.94 44.00
CA ASP A 737 22.40 -31.91 44.03
C ASP A 737 22.11 -33.33 44.56
N SER A 738 20.90 -33.65 45.02
CA SER A 738 20.53 -35.04 45.32
C SER A 738 20.44 -35.89 44.03
N PRO A 739 20.91 -37.15 44.01
CA PRO A 739 20.68 -38.05 42.88
C PRO A 739 19.22 -38.49 42.75
N GLU A 740 18.40 -38.24 43.77
CA GLU A 740 17.00 -38.65 43.82
C GLU A 740 16.10 -37.72 43.00
N ILE A 741 15.45 -38.29 42.00
CA ILE A 741 14.47 -37.59 41.16
C ILE A 741 13.12 -37.71 41.84
N THR A 742 12.55 -36.58 42.26
CA THR A 742 11.29 -36.55 43.00
C THR A 742 10.08 -36.53 42.07
N GLU A 743 10.19 -35.87 40.91
CA GLU A 743 9.13 -35.85 39.91
C GLU A 743 9.69 -35.96 38.49
N ARG A 744 8.89 -36.56 37.60
CA ARG A 744 9.19 -36.70 36.17
C ARG A 744 8.03 -36.12 35.38
N GLU A 745 8.34 -35.17 34.52
CA GLU A 745 7.37 -34.60 33.61
C GLU A 745 7.79 -34.83 32.16
N SER A 746 6.81 -35.02 31.28
CA SER A 746 7.01 -35.12 29.84
C SER A 746 5.98 -34.24 29.16
N HIS A 747 6.45 -33.27 28.37
CA HIS A 747 5.60 -32.30 27.71
C HIS A 747 5.95 -32.18 26.23
N ILE A 748 4.93 -31.97 25.41
CA ILE A 748 5.10 -31.54 24.02
C ILE A 748 4.87 -30.03 24.00
N LEU A 749 5.91 -29.27 23.68
CA LEU A 749 5.83 -27.83 23.47
C LEU A 749 5.77 -27.54 21.97
N ILE A 750 4.68 -26.94 21.51
CA ILE A 750 4.52 -26.50 20.12
C ILE A 750 4.75 -24.99 20.09
N VAL A 751 5.85 -24.55 19.47
CA VAL A 751 6.20 -23.14 19.35
C VAL A 751 5.98 -22.70 17.90
N PRO A 752 5.11 -21.71 17.63
CA PRO A 752 5.01 -21.14 16.29
C PRO A 752 6.29 -20.37 15.96
N ILE A 753 6.91 -20.69 14.81
CA ILE A 753 8.08 -19.95 14.31
C ILE A 753 7.65 -18.59 13.76
N ASP A 754 6.44 -18.52 13.18
CA ASP A 754 5.96 -17.35 12.45
C ASP A 754 5.52 -16.17 13.32
N ALA A 755 5.64 -16.23 14.65
CA ALA A 755 5.38 -15.07 15.48
C ALA A 755 6.51 -14.02 15.29
N ASN A 756 6.36 -13.11 14.32
CA ASN A 756 7.24 -11.96 14.13
C ASN A 756 7.16 -11.06 15.37
N GLY A 757 8.03 -11.38 16.32
CA GLY A 757 8.20 -10.78 17.64
C GLY A 757 9.44 -11.45 18.21
N TYR A 758 10.58 -11.01 17.69
CA TYR A 758 11.95 -11.27 18.14
C TYR A 758 12.02 -12.17 19.38
N LEU A 759 12.45 -13.43 19.17
CA LEU A 759 12.89 -14.28 20.27
C LEU A 759 14.12 -13.67 20.95
#